data_AF-A0A1W9V1K4-F1
#
_entry.id   AF-A0A1W9V1K4-F1
#
_cell.length_a   1.000
_cell.length_b   1.000
_cell.length_c   1.000
_cell.angle_alpha   90.00
_cell.angle_beta   90.00
_cell.angle_gamma   90.00
#
_symmetry.space_group_name_H-M   'P 1'
#
loop_
_entity.id
_entity.type
_entity.pdbx_description
1 polymer ?
#
loop_
_entity_poly.entity_id
_entity_poly.type
_entity_poly.pdbx_seq_one_letter_code
_entity_poly.pdbx_strand_id
1 'polypeptide(L)'
;MMGRNSVNTISLKIAFAGVILIGFLAGSNGNVSSHADSRPRRAPQQAVTPFLYPPYPGTASESSIFDHTSPYYTQTDKKIVAFTGDEATKNCPVPSPVGTKPPQAGVCDLGYGIYWSYSLGDWIAYNGHDGVDYGINYRPLYAAADTDRVVYAGWHNPQDHRYGLGLYIRLHHPNGYETWYGHTSAVAVYPCSGNGCADIPHGEMVAISGNTGNSTGPHLHLRVMNPSGKAVDPYGWKGSGADPWPFNQRESLWAAYPKVVVYSGKGLLPSGNALDYPPSVSGGIVVDDGGQTFAEIPSGCWTVTSTLAGQSENNSMRYYTANSIVKCTAKWKLPFGVDSGQYAVYVRIPAVHGTTEAAIYTIKHSGLTKTIHINQVVFPNRFYVTDGWVYIGKYDFIGQGGEYVQLTNRTQDESGNYGNLEVGADAVKFVYLDDIPLTATPSVTPTASKTRTPSITPTPSKTPTPSNTPTASRTPTPSRTPTPSRTPTPSKTLRPTATPLWMKIPVYFADSKRLEAGTPPYEVSGVRWASTSDLPGTALREYFKGPGATEYWWWGYVSILNGFSGYDSLQIENGVAHVYLTGTCQPADSNYTIADLINKNLKQFDGIEFVKIYDQFGATENPTGASDSIPECLSASFVPSPTSAPTPTSTRTPTRTPTPTRTLRPTATSYWTKATIFFANKYKLAAGTPPYEETGVRWVRSSEQPTAILDQYFKGPGATERWWGYISILNGFTGYRDLEIEDNIAHVYLSGACQFSDSDYTIVDLLNANLKQLTGIDYVKVYDQDGKTTHPQGGQDSAPQCLGIIETPIPLTATPTPTLTETSVPTSETPSPDTPTPTLIPSHTPTPTRTLPPTSASEWTKAKIYFAHYYRLLWDIKPYDVTGERWARTSELPYATLNEYFKGPGAIERQMSYIAILDGFTGYTRLDIQDGIAHLYLSGACDPDDTAYTIADLLYLNLKQYPEIDFVKIYDQTGLTQNPSGARDSIPACLEP
;
A
#
# COMPACT_ATOMS: atom_id res chain seq x y z
N MET A 1 11.84 -46.04 -4.05
CA MET A 1 11.45 -47.48 -4.04
C MET A 1 10.47 -47.72 -2.89
N MET A 2 9.96 -48.95 -2.71
CA MET A 2 9.03 -49.32 -1.63
C MET A 2 9.73 -49.35 -0.25
N GLY A 3 9.06 -49.23 0.91
CA GLY A 3 7.65 -48.93 1.20
C GLY A 3 7.11 -49.58 2.50
N ARG A 4 5.88 -49.22 2.92
CA ARG A 4 5.05 -49.80 4.03
C ARG A 4 5.62 -49.66 5.46
N ASN A 5 4.84 -49.26 6.47
CA ASN A 5 3.56 -49.83 6.97
C ASN A 5 2.69 -48.76 7.69
N SER A 6 1.49 -48.98 8.22
CA SER A 6 0.29 -49.82 7.95
C SER A 6 -0.60 -49.74 9.22
N VAL A 7 -1.87 -49.34 9.13
CA VAL A 7 -2.79 -49.23 10.30
C VAL A 7 -4.15 -49.86 9.99
N ASN A 8 -4.78 -50.51 10.98
CA ASN A 8 -6.05 -51.23 10.88
C ASN A 8 -7.27 -50.40 11.31
N THR A 9 -8.43 -50.63 10.70
CA THR A 9 -9.73 -50.71 11.41
C THR A 9 -10.78 -51.47 10.58
N ILE A 10 -11.88 -51.92 11.21
CA ILE A 10 -12.80 -52.94 10.68
C ILE A 10 -14.26 -52.42 10.62
N SER A 11 -15.02 -52.91 9.65
CA SER A 11 -16.43 -52.54 9.37
C SER A 11 -17.45 -53.09 10.39
N LEU A 12 -18.64 -52.49 10.42
CA LEU A 12 -19.85 -53.13 10.96
C LEU A 12 -21.03 -53.00 9.98
N LYS A 13 -21.97 -53.96 10.00
CA LYS A 13 -23.14 -54.04 9.11
C LYS A 13 -24.45 -53.77 9.87
N ILE A 14 -25.47 -53.26 9.18
CA ILE A 14 -26.89 -53.41 9.53
C ILE A 14 -27.62 -53.97 8.31
N ALA A 15 -28.68 -54.76 8.54
CA ALA A 15 -29.24 -55.69 7.55
C ALA A 15 -30.54 -55.21 6.86
N PHE A 16 -30.83 -55.81 5.71
CA PHE A 16 -32.11 -55.72 5.00
C PHE A 16 -33.11 -56.80 5.48
N ALA A 17 -34.40 -56.48 5.35
CA ALA A 17 -35.48 -57.44 5.15
C ALA A 17 -36.31 -56.97 3.93
N GLY A 18 -36.98 -57.87 3.20
CA GLY A 18 -37.65 -57.48 1.95
C GLY A 18 -38.61 -58.52 1.36
N VAL A 19 -39.28 -58.13 0.27
CA VAL A 19 -40.27 -58.89 -0.51
C VAL A 19 -40.04 -58.49 -1.99
N ILE A 20 -39.43 -59.32 -2.83
CA ILE A 20 -40.07 -60.31 -3.73
C ILE A 20 -41.08 -59.68 -4.71
N LEU A 21 -40.77 -59.61 -6.01
CA LEU A 21 -41.32 -60.54 -7.03
C LEU A 21 -40.70 -60.35 -8.45
N ILE A 22 -40.15 -61.46 -8.98
CA ILE A 22 -39.99 -61.95 -10.38
C ILE A 22 -40.21 -60.98 -11.57
N GLY A 23 -39.26 -61.00 -12.53
CA GLY A 23 -39.46 -60.46 -13.90
C GLY A 23 -38.28 -60.68 -14.87
N PHE A 24 -38.14 -61.88 -15.45
CA PHE A 24 -37.14 -62.19 -16.50
C PHE A 24 -37.67 -61.84 -17.91
N LEU A 25 -36.84 -61.28 -18.80
CA LEU A 25 -36.42 -61.95 -20.06
C LEU A 25 -35.44 -61.13 -20.94
N ALA A 26 -34.76 -61.88 -21.82
CA ALA A 26 -33.64 -61.52 -22.70
C ALA A 26 -33.85 -60.32 -23.65
N GLY A 27 -32.74 -59.61 -23.95
CA GLY A 27 -32.65 -58.60 -25.01
C GLY A 27 -31.98 -59.12 -26.30
N SER A 28 -31.60 -58.21 -27.21
CA SER A 28 -30.66 -58.44 -28.32
C SER A 28 -30.14 -57.12 -28.93
N ASN A 29 -29.21 -57.19 -29.88
CA ASN A 29 -28.43 -56.05 -30.41
C ASN A 29 -29.14 -55.32 -31.58
N GLY A 30 -28.73 -54.07 -31.89
CA GLY A 30 -28.69 -53.62 -33.29
C GLY A 30 -29.24 -52.24 -33.70
N ASN A 31 -28.55 -51.16 -33.29
CA ASN A 31 -28.07 -50.05 -34.15
C ASN A 31 -28.99 -49.24 -35.12
N VAL A 32 -28.71 -47.92 -35.20
CA VAL A 32 -29.05 -46.91 -36.26
C VAL A 32 -30.42 -46.19 -36.21
N SER A 33 -30.33 -44.91 -35.80
CA SER A 33 -31.10 -43.67 -36.10
C SER A 33 -32.43 -43.72 -36.92
N SER A 34 -33.43 -42.86 -36.68
CA SER A 34 -33.35 -41.40 -36.42
C SER A 34 -34.70 -40.76 -36.02
N HIS A 35 -34.71 -39.43 -35.80
CA HIS A 35 -35.87 -38.51 -35.72
C HIS A 35 -36.81 -38.53 -34.49
N ALA A 36 -36.43 -37.67 -33.52
CA ALA A 36 -37.26 -36.62 -32.90
C ALA A 36 -38.61 -36.95 -32.21
N ASP A 37 -38.67 -36.70 -30.91
CA ASP A 37 -39.76 -35.92 -30.30
C ASP A 37 -39.18 -34.98 -29.20
N SER A 38 -40.06 -34.25 -28.53
CA SER A 38 -39.85 -32.92 -27.96
C SER A 38 -39.47 -32.91 -26.48
N ARG A 39 -38.60 -31.96 -26.11
CA ARG A 39 -38.37 -31.58 -24.71
C ARG A 39 -39.42 -30.54 -24.28
N PRO A 40 -39.94 -30.60 -23.05
CA PRO A 40 -40.84 -29.56 -22.55
C PRO A 40 -40.12 -28.21 -22.44
N ARG A 41 -40.79 -27.13 -22.84
CA ARG A 41 -40.26 -25.77 -22.67
C ARG A 41 -40.21 -25.44 -21.18
N ARG A 42 -39.04 -25.01 -20.68
CA ARG A 42 -38.93 -24.34 -19.36
C ARG A 42 -39.91 -23.16 -19.36
N ALA A 43 -40.64 -22.98 -18.26
CA ALA A 43 -41.38 -21.73 -18.05
C ALA A 43 -40.38 -20.54 -18.05
N PRO A 44 -40.78 -19.36 -18.55
CA PRO A 44 -39.92 -18.19 -18.48
C PRO A 44 -39.61 -17.86 -17.01
N GLN A 45 -38.33 -17.65 -16.72
CA GLN A 45 -37.85 -17.27 -15.40
C GLN A 45 -38.47 -15.92 -15.03
N GLN A 46 -39.14 -15.85 -13.88
CA GLN A 46 -39.87 -14.65 -13.47
C GLN A 46 -38.87 -13.54 -13.12
N ALA A 47 -39.01 -12.38 -13.76
CA ALA A 47 -38.09 -11.25 -13.56
C ALA A 47 -38.03 -10.85 -12.08
N VAL A 48 -36.81 -10.85 -11.53
CA VAL A 48 -36.55 -10.59 -10.12
C VAL A 48 -36.55 -9.08 -9.89
N THR A 49 -37.28 -8.62 -8.87
CA THR A 49 -37.23 -7.20 -8.47
C THR A 49 -35.88 -6.91 -7.82
N PRO A 50 -35.12 -5.88 -8.28
CA PRO A 50 -33.87 -5.50 -7.64
C PRO A 50 -34.07 -5.15 -6.16
N PHE A 51 -33.15 -5.59 -5.31
CA PHE A 51 -33.28 -5.49 -3.85
C PHE A 51 -31.96 -5.25 -3.11
N LEU A 52 -30.81 -5.23 -3.81
CA LEU A 52 -29.50 -4.95 -3.22
C LEU A 52 -29.17 -3.45 -3.22
N TYR A 53 -28.52 -3.01 -2.16
CA TYR A 53 -28.06 -1.66 -1.86
C TYR A 53 -26.57 -1.69 -1.46
N PRO A 54 -25.84 -0.55 -1.49
CA PRO A 54 -24.39 -0.55 -1.32
C PRO A 54 -23.92 -1.18 0.02
N PRO A 55 -23.12 -2.27 0.00
CA PRO A 55 -22.74 -3.01 1.21
C PRO A 55 -21.57 -2.36 1.98
N TYR A 56 -21.31 -1.07 1.77
CA TYR A 56 -20.22 -0.33 2.39
C TYR A 56 -20.38 1.20 2.26
N PRO A 57 -19.78 1.99 3.17
CA PRO A 57 -19.68 3.43 3.05
C PRO A 57 -18.58 3.87 2.06
N GLY A 58 -18.58 5.15 1.69
CA GLY A 58 -17.55 5.79 0.87
C GLY A 58 -17.41 5.18 -0.52
N THR A 59 -16.19 4.81 -0.91
CA THR A 59 -15.81 4.23 -2.20
C THR A 59 -15.08 2.90 -2.02
N ALA A 60 -15.06 2.05 -3.05
CA ALA A 60 -14.16 0.91 -3.17
C ALA A 60 -13.53 0.83 -4.58
N SER A 61 -12.46 0.05 -4.75
CA SER A 61 -12.00 -0.37 -6.09
C SER A 61 -12.78 -1.58 -6.59
N GLU A 62 -12.91 -1.68 -7.90
CA GLU A 62 -13.14 -2.97 -8.57
C GLU A 62 -11.86 -3.82 -8.39
N SER A 63 -11.98 -5.03 -7.83
CA SER A 63 -10.83 -5.88 -7.49
C SER A 63 -10.91 -7.30 -8.08
N SER A 64 -12.10 -7.86 -8.21
CA SER A 64 -12.39 -9.13 -8.89
C SER A 64 -13.86 -9.12 -9.33
N ILE A 65 -14.18 -9.62 -10.52
CA ILE A 65 -15.56 -9.74 -11.01
C ILE A 65 -16.05 -11.18 -10.96
N PHE A 66 -17.37 -11.39 -11.07
CA PHE A 66 -17.93 -12.72 -11.26
C PHE A 66 -17.68 -13.19 -12.70
N ASP A 67 -17.05 -14.35 -12.89
CA ASP A 67 -16.87 -14.95 -14.20
C ASP A 67 -18.11 -15.77 -14.62
N HIS A 68 -18.77 -15.39 -15.71
CA HIS A 68 -19.91 -16.14 -16.23
C HIS A 68 -19.52 -17.48 -16.87
N THR A 69 -18.26 -17.71 -17.25
CA THR A 69 -17.82 -18.98 -17.84
C THR A 69 -17.53 -20.06 -16.80
N SER A 70 -16.80 -19.73 -15.72
CA SER A 70 -16.29 -20.70 -14.75
C SER A 70 -16.08 -20.10 -13.34
N PRO A 71 -17.16 -19.74 -12.60
CA PRO A 71 -17.11 -19.00 -11.34
C PRO A 71 -16.58 -19.79 -10.11
N TYR A 72 -15.79 -20.86 -10.27
CA TYR A 72 -15.37 -21.73 -9.15
C TYR A 72 -13.87 -22.05 -9.15
N TYR A 73 -13.22 -21.94 -7.98
CA TYR A 73 -11.77 -22.13 -7.75
C TYR A 73 -11.16 -23.38 -8.40
N THR A 74 -11.90 -24.48 -8.47
CA THR A 74 -11.42 -25.77 -9.01
C THR A 74 -11.48 -25.87 -10.53
N GLN A 75 -12.06 -24.87 -11.20
CA GLN A 75 -12.29 -24.83 -12.65
C GLN A 75 -11.95 -23.42 -13.17
N THR A 76 -10.83 -23.30 -13.88
CA THR A 76 -10.59 -22.17 -14.79
C THR A 76 -10.36 -22.72 -16.19
N ASP A 77 -11.15 -22.22 -17.16
CA ASP A 77 -10.98 -22.50 -18.58
C ASP A 77 -9.94 -21.57 -19.24
N LYS A 78 -9.29 -20.70 -18.43
CA LYS A 78 -8.33 -19.65 -18.84
C LYS A 78 -8.98 -18.50 -19.63
N LYS A 79 -10.29 -18.33 -19.46
CA LYS A 79 -11.10 -17.21 -19.92
C LYS A 79 -11.70 -16.48 -18.71
N ILE A 80 -12.21 -15.27 -18.96
CA ILE A 80 -13.12 -14.54 -18.08
C ILE A 80 -14.20 -13.94 -19.00
N VAL A 81 -15.47 -14.06 -18.62
CA VAL A 81 -16.60 -13.38 -19.27
C VAL A 81 -17.34 -12.54 -18.24
N ALA A 82 -17.26 -11.22 -18.39
CA ALA A 82 -17.97 -10.28 -17.53
C ALA A 82 -19.48 -10.26 -17.84
N PHE A 83 -20.29 -9.79 -16.89
CA PHE A 83 -21.76 -9.63 -17.06
C PHE A 83 -22.17 -8.80 -18.30
N THR A 84 -21.28 -7.95 -18.85
CA THR A 84 -21.48 -7.18 -20.09
C THR A 84 -21.38 -8.03 -21.36
N GLY A 85 -20.84 -9.25 -21.26
CA GLY A 85 -20.38 -10.05 -22.40
C GLY A 85 -18.99 -9.66 -22.90
N ASP A 86 -18.26 -8.78 -22.21
CA ASP A 86 -16.85 -8.53 -22.49
C ASP A 86 -15.99 -9.73 -22.05
N GLU A 87 -15.09 -10.16 -22.92
CA GLU A 87 -14.25 -11.34 -22.70
C GLU A 87 -12.78 -10.94 -22.51
N ALA A 88 -12.08 -11.67 -21.65
CA ALA A 88 -10.62 -11.66 -21.53
C ALA A 88 -10.08 -13.10 -21.55
N THR A 89 -8.88 -13.31 -22.10
CA THR A 89 -8.28 -14.65 -22.26
C THR A 89 -6.81 -14.64 -21.90
N LYS A 90 -6.36 -15.67 -21.16
CA LYS A 90 -4.96 -15.83 -20.73
C LYS A 90 -3.95 -15.76 -21.88
N ASN A 91 -4.30 -16.38 -23.01
CA ASN A 91 -3.47 -16.40 -24.21
C ASN A 91 -3.85 -15.23 -25.12
N CYS A 92 -2.87 -14.53 -25.69
CA CYS A 92 -3.16 -13.53 -26.71
C CYS A 92 -3.53 -14.17 -28.06
N PRO A 93 -4.56 -13.65 -28.77
CA PRO A 93 -4.80 -13.95 -30.17
C PRO A 93 -3.67 -13.39 -31.05
N VAL A 94 -3.21 -14.22 -32.00
CA VAL A 94 -2.17 -13.88 -32.98
C VAL A 94 -2.72 -14.11 -34.39
N PRO A 95 -2.86 -13.07 -35.23
CA PRO A 95 -2.69 -11.64 -34.91
C PRO A 95 -3.78 -11.13 -33.95
N SER A 96 -3.54 -9.98 -33.33
CA SER A 96 -4.55 -9.32 -32.47
C SER A 96 -5.77 -8.83 -33.27
N PRO A 97 -6.96 -8.69 -32.66
CA PRO A 97 -8.20 -8.42 -33.38
C PRO A 97 -8.19 -7.02 -34.01
N VAL A 98 -8.62 -6.94 -35.27
CA VAL A 98 -8.61 -5.70 -36.06
C VAL A 98 -9.46 -4.61 -35.39
N GLY A 99 -8.88 -3.42 -35.21
CA GLY A 99 -9.55 -2.27 -34.60
C GLY A 99 -9.57 -2.24 -33.07
N THR A 100 -9.02 -3.25 -32.40
CA THR A 100 -8.92 -3.29 -30.92
C THR A 100 -7.60 -2.71 -30.41
N LYS A 101 -7.58 -2.30 -29.14
CA LYS A 101 -6.35 -1.87 -28.44
C LYS A 101 -5.59 -3.12 -27.96
N PRO A 102 -4.36 -3.38 -28.44
CA PRO A 102 -3.56 -4.47 -27.91
C PRO A 102 -3.07 -4.18 -26.49
N PRO A 103 -2.75 -5.21 -25.69
CA PRO A 103 -2.11 -5.02 -24.40
C PRO A 103 -0.71 -4.43 -24.55
N GLN A 104 -0.24 -3.79 -23.48
CA GLN A 104 1.16 -3.37 -23.39
C GLN A 104 2.08 -4.60 -23.43
N ALA A 105 3.19 -4.49 -24.16
CA ALA A 105 4.15 -5.58 -24.43
C ALA A 105 3.58 -6.87 -25.08
N GLY A 106 2.31 -6.91 -25.51
CA GLY A 106 1.72 -8.11 -26.11
C GLY A 106 1.40 -9.24 -25.12
N VAL A 107 1.22 -8.90 -23.83
CA VAL A 107 0.92 -9.86 -22.75
C VAL A 107 -0.57 -9.86 -22.43
N CYS A 108 -1.23 -11.03 -22.35
CA CYS A 108 -2.66 -11.14 -22.03
C CYS A 108 -2.94 -11.79 -20.67
N ASP A 109 -1.89 -12.06 -19.89
CA ASP A 109 -1.93 -12.69 -18.56
C ASP A 109 -0.90 -12.02 -17.65
N LEU A 110 -1.33 -11.41 -16.56
CA LEU A 110 -0.45 -10.88 -15.51
C LEU A 110 -0.26 -11.86 -14.34
N GLY A 111 -0.71 -13.11 -14.48
CA GLY A 111 -0.88 -14.04 -13.37
C GLY A 111 -2.15 -13.75 -12.57
N TYR A 112 -2.37 -14.55 -11.52
CA TYR A 112 -3.47 -14.40 -10.55
C TYR A 112 -4.90 -14.28 -11.13
N GLY A 113 -5.09 -14.66 -12.40
CA GLY A 113 -6.38 -14.53 -13.09
C GLY A 113 -6.69 -13.11 -13.59
N ILE A 114 -5.66 -12.30 -13.86
CA ILE A 114 -5.81 -10.96 -14.45
C ILE A 114 -5.47 -11.03 -15.93
N TYR A 115 -6.50 -10.99 -16.80
CA TYR A 115 -6.37 -11.18 -18.26
C TYR A 115 -6.74 -9.92 -19.06
N TRP A 116 -6.18 -9.78 -20.26
CA TRP A 116 -6.50 -8.63 -21.13
C TRP A 116 -7.79 -8.84 -21.92
N SER A 117 -8.68 -7.85 -21.87
CA SER A 117 -9.85 -7.75 -22.74
C SER A 117 -9.59 -6.78 -23.89
N TYR A 118 -9.66 -7.31 -25.12
CA TYR A 118 -9.53 -6.52 -26.34
C TYR A 118 -10.78 -5.68 -26.66
N SER A 119 -11.97 -6.04 -26.17
CA SER A 119 -13.22 -5.27 -26.38
C SER A 119 -13.28 -4.04 -25.46
N LEU A 120 -12.87 -4.18 -24.20
CA LEU A 120 -12.67 -3.06 -23.29
C LEU A 120 -11.46 -2.21 -23.73
N GLY A 121 -10.37 -2.90 -24.10
CA GLY A 121 -9.03 -2.34 -24.23
C GLY A 121 -8.36 -2.18 -22.87
N ASP A 122 -8.58 -3.13 -21.96
CA ASP A 122 -8.26 -3.03 -20.54
C ASP A 122 -8.06 -4.40 -19.88
N TRP A 123 -7.64 -4.41 -18.61
CA TRP A 123 -7.54 -5.64 -17.81
C TRP A 123 -8.87 -6.01 -17.14
N ILE A 124 -9.18 -7.31 -17.09
CA ILE A 124 -10.23 -7.89 -16.25
C ILE A 124 -9.56 -8.77 -15.20
N ALA A 125 -9.92 -8.59 -13.93
CA ALA A 125 -9.44 -9.41 -12.82
C ALA A 125 -10.51 -10.43 -12.38
N TYR A 126 -10.10 -11.70 -12.29
CA TYR A 126 -10.90 -12.78 -11.73
C TYR A 126 -10.00 -13.78 -11.01
N ASN A 127 -9.97 -13.70 -9.68
CA ASN A 127 -9.14 -14.53 -8.80
C ASN A 127 -9.73 -15.93 -8.48
N GLY A 128 -10.79 -16.36 -9.17
CA GLY A 128 -11.26 -17.75 -9.15
C GLY A 128 -12.44 -18.08 -8.23
N HIS A 129 -13.34 -17.15 -7.90
CA HIS A 129 -14.42 -17.43 -6.93
C HIS A 129 -15.84 -16.96 -7.33
N ASP A 130 -16.83 -17.52 -6.63
CA ASP A 130 -18.25 -17.33 -6.90
C ASP A 130 -18.83 -16.06 -6.23
N GLY A 131 -18.22 -14.90 -6.52
CA GLY A 131 -18.64 -13.59 -6.00
C GLY A 131 -17.97 -12.42 -6.73
N VAL A 132 -18.03 -11.22 -6.13
CA VAL A 132 -17.41 -9.98 -6.62
C VAL A 132 -16.59 -9.36 -5.50
N ASP A 133 -15.34 -8.99 -5.78
CA ASP A 133 -14.47 -8.33 -4.80
C ASP A 133 -14.45 -6.80 -4.95
N TYR A 134 -14.62 -6.15 -3.80
CA TYR A 134 -14.45 -4.72 -3.62
C TYR A 134 -13.26 -4.45 -2.73
N GLY A 135 -12.28 -3.67 -3.20
CA GLY A 135 -11.10 -3.30 -2.40
C GLY A 135 -11.47 -2.34 -1.28
N ILE A 136 -11.52 -2.88 -0.05
CA ILE A 136 -12.03 -2.22 1.15
C ILE A 136 -11.15 -2.61 2.34
N ASN A 137 -10.24 -1.72 2.73
CA ASN A 137 -9.30 -1.97 3.82
C ASN A 137 -9.92 -1.65 5.18
N TYR A 138 -10.22 -2.66 5.99
CA TYR A 138 -10.62 -2.56 7.41
C TYR A 138 -11.69 -1.49 7.70
N ARG A 139 -12.75 -1.45 6.89
CA ARG A 139 -13.85 -0.46 6.95
C ARG A 139 -15.20 -1.15 7.18
N PRO A 140 -16.25 -0.40 7.60
CA PRO A 140 -17.57 -0.96 7.83
C PRO A 140 -18.15 -1.67 6.61
N LEU A 141 -18.87 -2.75 6.87
CA LEU A 141 -19.66 -3.49 5.90
C LEU A 141 -21.12 -3.41 6.31
N TYR A 142 -21.97 -3.05 5.34
CA TYR A 142 -23.40 -2.91 5.51
C TYR A 142 -24.16 -4.12 4.94
N ALA A 143 -25.30 -4.45 5.54
CA ALA A 143 -26.26 -5.36 4.94
C ALA A 143 -26.70 -4.79 3.57
N ALA A 144 -26.46 -5.54 2.50
CA ALA A 144 -26.87 -5.16 1.15
C ALA A 144 -28.40 -5.20 0.97
N ALA A 145 -29.12 -5.93 1.82
CA ALA A 145 -30.56 -6.14 1.72
C ALA A 145 -31.17 -6.44 3.07
N ASP A 146 -32.46 -6.11 3.21
CA ASP A 146 -33.26 -6.44 4.39
C ASP A 146 -33.18 -7.94 4.70
N THR A 147 -32.85 -8.27 5.93
CA THR A 147 -32.40 -9.60 6.34
C THR A 147 -33.30 -10.13 7.45
N ASP A 148 -34.04 -11.20 7.17
CA ASP A 148 -34.94 -11.86 8.13
C ASP A 148 -34.22 -12.91 9.00
N ARG A 149 -32.95 -13.22 8.69
CA ARG A 149 -32.16 -14.23 9.39
C ARG A 149 -30.66 -14.10 9.13
N VAL A 150 -29.88 -14.08 10.20
CA VAL A 150 -28.43 -14.39 10.15
C VAL A 150 -28.26 -15.90 10.12
N VAL A 151 -27.86 -16.45 8.98
CA VAL A 151 -27.64 -17.89 8.76
C VAL A 151 -26.34 -18.36 9.41
N TYR A 152 -25.30 -17.53 9.34
CA TYR A 152 -23.97 -17.84 9.87
C TYR A 152 -23.19 -16.55 10.17
N ALA A 153 -22.32 -16.61 11.19
CA ALA A 153 -21.32 -15.58 11.51
C ALA A 153 -20.17 -16.24 12.29
N GLY A 154 -18.95 -16.23 11.75
CA GLY A 154 -17.80 -16.90 12.37
C GLY A 154 -16.73 -17.36 11.37
N TRP A 155 -15.79 -18.18 11.84
CA TRP A 155 -14.67 -18.70 11.05
C TRP A 155 -15.07 -19.89 10.17
N HIS A 156 -14.85 -19.77 8.86
CA HIS A 156 -15.18 -20.78 7.86
C HIS A 156 -14.50 -22.13 8.14
N ASN A 157 -13.25 -22.11 8.59
CA ASN A 157 -12.64 -23.22 9.31
C ASN A 157 -12.09 -22.72 10.66
N PRO A 158 -12.71 -23.07 11.80
CA PRO A 158 -12.22 -22.76 13.14
C PRO A 158 -10.88 -23.39 13.54
N GLN A 159 -10.22 -24.12 12.65
CA GLN A 159 -8.89 -24.71 12.83
C GLN A 159 -7.85 -24.20 11.80
N ASP A 160 -8.26 -23.34 10.86
CA ASP A 160 -7.42 -22.81 9.78
C ASP A 160 -7.97 -21.42 9.38
N HIS A 161 -7.31 -20.37 9.89
CA HIS A 161 -7.64 -18.98 9.62
C HIS A 161 -7.21 -18.51 8.23
N ARG A 162 -6.61 -19.38 7.42
CA ARG A 162 -6.27 -19.15 6.01
C ARG A 162 -7.24 -19.88 5.07
N TYR A 163 -8.24 -20.59 5.60
CA TYR A 163 -9.20 -21.35 4.80
C TYR A 163 -10.35 -20.50 4.20
N GLY A 164 -10.46 -20.49 2.87
CA GLY A 164 -11.62 -19.98 2.13
C GLY A 164 -12.01 -18.55 2.53
N LEU A 165 -13.25 -18.33 2.96
CA LEU A 165 -13.76 -16.99 3.31
C LEU A 165 -13.25 -16.44 4.65
N GLY A 166 -12.46 -17.19 5.43
CA GLY A 166 -11.95 -16.73 6.73
C GLY A 166 -13.07 -16.48 7.74
N LEU A 167 -13.01 -15.36 8.45
CA LEU A 167 -14.10 -14.85 9.27
C LEU A 167 -15.15 -14.21 8.36
N TYR A 168 -16.37 -14.75 8.33
CA TYR A 168 -17.40 -14.35 7.37
C TYR A 168 -18.82 -14.41 7.96
N ILE A 169 -19.76 -13.75 7.28
CA ILE A 169 -21.19 -13.77 7.63
C ILE A 169 -22.05 -14.21 6.42
N ARG A 170 -23.20 -14.83 6.72
CA ARG A 170 -24.26 -15.19 5.78
C ARG A 170 -25.59 -14.64 6.25
N LEU A 171 -26.21 -13.80 5.44
CA LEU A 171 -27.51 -13.18 5.69
C LEU A 171 -28.52 -13.78 4.70
N HIS A 172 -29.69 -14.20 5.19
CA HIS A 172 -30.82 -14.63 4.37
C HIS A 172 -31.86 -13.49 4.29
N HIS A 173 -32.52 -13.38 3.14
CA HIS A 173 -33.44 -12.30 2.82
C HIS A 173 -34.88 -12.81 2.61
N PRO A 174 -35.93 -11.99 2.86
CA PRO A 174 -37.34 -12.40 2.72
C PRO A 174 -37.78 -12.96 1.35
N ASN A 175 -36.96 -12.76 0.30
CA ASN A 175 -37.18 -13.29 -1.04
C ASN A 175 -36.48 -14.65 -1.31
N GLY A 176 -35.82 -15.23 -0.30
CA GLY A 176 -35.13 -16.53 -0.36
C GLY A 176 -33.69 -16.48 -0.87
N TYR A 177 -33.13 -15.30 -1.15
CA TYR A 177 -31.71 -15.16 -1.46
C TYR A 177 -30.86 -15.15 -0.18
N GLU A 178 -29.56 -15.44 -0.31
CA GLU A 178 -28.57 -15.11 0.71
C GLU A 178 -27.47 -14.18 0.18
N THR A 179 -26.99 -13.26 1.01
CA THR A 179 -25.73 -12.51 0.78
C THR A 179 -24.65 -12.97 1.76
N TRP A 180 -23.44 -13.18 1.24
CA TRP A 180 -22.28 -13.71 1.96
C TRP A 180 -21.15 -12.67 1.87
N TYR A 181 -20.53 -12.35 3.01
CA TYR A 181 -19.51 -11.28 3.13
C TYR A 181 -18.25 -11.92 3.71
N GLY A 182 -17.26 -12.16 2.85
CA GLY A 182 -16.00 -12.84 3.19
C GLY A 182 -14.91 -11.93 3.75
N HIS A 183 -13.87 -12.57 4.29
CA HIS A 183 -12.58 -11.97 4.67
C HIS A 183 -12.65 -10.88 5.75
N THR A 184 -13.70 -10.86 6.56
CA THR A 184 -13.94 -9.82 7.58
C THR A 184 -12.92 -9.86 8.73
N SER A 185 -12.75 -8.74 9.45
CA SER A 185 -11.90 -8.64 10.65
C SER A 185 -12.69 -8.67 11.96
N ALA A 186 -13.96 -8.26 11.94
CA ALA A 186 -14.89 -8.33 13.06
C ALA A 186 -16.31 -8.54 12.52
N VAL A 187 -17.12 -9.32 13.23
CA VAL A 187 -18.55 -9.52 12.93
C VAL A 187 -19.41 -8.86 14.01
N ALA A 188 -20.41 -8.09 13.58
CA ALA A 188 -21.33 -7.34 14.45
C ALA A 188 -22.74 -7.95 14.49
N VAL A 189 -22.87 -9.21 14.04
CA VAL A 189 -24.11 -9.98 13.99
C VAL A 189 -23.90 -11.40 14.51
N TYR A 190 -24.95 -12.04 15.00
CA TYR A 190 -24.93 -13.39 15.56
C TYR A 190 -25.93 -14.32 14.85
N PRO A 191 -25.68 -15.64 14.74
CA PRO A 191 -26.63 -16.56 14.13
C PRO A 191 -27.96 -16.66 14.89
N CYS A 192 -29.05 -16.94 14.16
CA CYS A 192 -30.35 -17.23 14.75
C CYS A 192 -31.10 -18.34 13.98
N SER A 193 -32.06 -18.98 14.67
CA SER A 193 -32.71 -20.22 14.22
C SER A 193 -34.07 -19.97 13.58
N GLY A 194 -34.20 -20.30 12.30
CA GLY A 194 -35.43 -20.08 11.51
C GLY A 194 -35.41 -18.74 10.78
N ASN A 195 -36.45 -18.47 10.00
CA ASN A 195 -36.60 -17.21 9.25
C ASN A 195 -37.51 -16.25 10.04
N GLY A 196 -37.25 -14.94 9.98
CA GLY A 196 -37.89 -13.93 10.84
C GLY A 196 -37.31 -13.88 12.26
N CYS A 197 -36.07 -14.31 12.46
CA CYS A 197 -35.35 -14.27 13.74
C CYS A 197 -34.35 -13.10 13.86
N ALA A 198 -34.15 -12.36 12.77
CA ALA A 198 -33.46 -11.09 12.72
C ALA A 198 -34.35 -10.08 11.99
N ASP A 199 -34.17 -8.79 12.29
CA ASP A 199 -34.73 -7.67 11.54
C ASP A 199 -33.59 -6.68 11.33
N ILE A 200 -32.76 -6.96 10.32
CA ILE A 200 -31.58 -6.17 9.98
C ILE A 200 -31.87 -5.49 8.63
N PRO A 201 -32.18 -4.18 8.60
CA PRO A 201 -32.45 -3.46 7.36
C PRO A 201 -31.18 -3.29 6.53
N HIS A 202 -31.35 -3.07 5.22
CA HIS A 202 -30.25 -2.67 4.35
C HIS A 202 -29.58 -1.37 4.85
N GLY A 203 -28.26 -1.27 4.72
CA GLY A 203 -27.47 -0.16 5.26
C GLY A 203 -27.06 -0.30 6.73
N GLU A 204 -27.56 -1.30 7.47
CA GLU A 204 -27.07 -1.55 8.84
C GLU A 204 -25.67 -2.18 8.83
N MET A 205 -24.79 -1.73 9.75
CA MET A 205 -23.44 -2.27 9.90
C MET A 205 -23.45 -3.69 10.50
N VAL A 206 -22.94 -4.65 9.73
CA VAL A 206 -22.95 -6.09 10.08
C VAL A 206 -21.55 -6.68 10.29
N ALA A 207 -20.51 -6.03 9.78
CA ALA A 207 -19.11 -6.45 9.95
C ALA A 207 -18.11 -5.29 9.68
N ILE A 208 -16.83 -5.56 9.85
CA ILE A 208 -15.71 -4.76 9.33
C ILE A 208 -14.92 -5.64 8.36
N SER A 209 -14.54 -5.13 7.18
CA SER A 209 -13.72 -5.89 6.22
C SER A 209 -12.33 -6.23 6.75
N GLY A 210 -11.57 -7.08 6.06
CA GLY A 210 -10.25 -7.50 6.53
C GLY A 210 -9.51 -8.36 5.53
N ASN A 211 -8.59 -9.19 6.03
CA ASN A 211 -7.72 -10.07 5.25
C ASN A 211 -7.68 -11.50 5.82
N THR A 212 -8.79 -12.00 6.35
CA THR A 212 -8.86 -13.36 6.93
C THR A 212 -9.16 -14.40 5.85
N GLY A 213 -8.76 -15.66 6.05
CA GLY A 213 -8.97 -16.72 5.07
C GLY A 213 -7.97 -16.70 3.90
N ASN A 214 -8.39 -17.23 2.76
CA ASN A 214 -7.59 -17.33 1.54
C ASN A 214 -7.60 -15.98 0.81
N SER A 215 -6.92 -14.99 1.40
CA SER A 215 -6.94 -13.60 0.96
C SER A 215 -5.51 -13.04 0.82
N THR A 216 -5.22 -12.42 -0.32
CA THR A 216 -3.90 -11.82 -0.63
C THR A 216 -3.79 -10.35 -0.20
N GLY A 217 -4.90 -9.68 0.09
CA GLY A 217 -4.93 -8.31 0.60
C GLY A 217 -6.34 -7.89 1.04
N PRO A 218 -6.48 -6.83 1.87
CA PRO A 218 -7.75 -6.55 2.54
C PRO A 218 -8.90 -6.16 1.58
N HIS A 219 -10.03 -6.85 1.63
CA HIS A 219 -11.16 -6.62 0.73
C HIS A 219 -12.51 -7.08 1.31
N LEU A 220 -13.59 -6.83 0.57
CA LEU A 220 -14.88 -7.50 0.71
C LEU A 220 -15.06 -8.46 -0.47
N HIS A 221 -15.13 -9.76 -0.22
CA HIS A 221 -15.74 -10.71 -1.15
C HIS A 221 -17.25 -10.75 -0.90
N LEU A 222 -18.04 -10.27 -1.87
CA LEU A 222 -19.50 -10.34 -1.82
C LEU A 222 -20.00 -11.45 -2.75
N ARG A 223 -20.65 -12.46 -2.17
CA ARG A 223 -21.30 -13.55 -2.89
C ARG A 223 -22.80 -13.49 -2.69
N VAL A 224 -23.55 -13.74 -3.77
CA VAL A 224 -25.01 -13.75 -3.74
C VAL A 224 -25.53 -15.11 -4.19
N MET A 225 -26.26 -15.77 -3.30
CA MET A 225 -26.87 -17.08 -3.55
C MET A 225 -28.35 -16.91 -3.85
N ASN A 226 -28.81 -17.47 -4.97
CA ASN A 226 -30.22 -17.52 -5.31
C ASN A 226 -30.99 -18.58 -4.49
N PRO A 227 -32.34 -18.58 -4.49
CA PRO A 227 -33.15 -19.51 -3.69
C PRO A 227 -33.00 -21.00 -4.06
N SER A 228 -32.24 -21.34 -5.11
CA SER A 228 -31.87 -22.72 -5.47
C SER A 228 -30.47 -23.11 -4.98
N GLY A 229 -29.84 -22.30 -4.12
CA GLY A 229 -28.52 -22.57 -3.57
C GLY A 229 -27.39 -22.46 -4.62
N LYS A 230 -27.52 -21.53 -5.58
CA LYS A 230 -26.51 -21.26 -6.62
C LYS A 230 -26.07 -19.81 -6.60
N ALA A 231 -24.77 -19.59 -6.74
CA ALA A 231 -24.20 -18.27 -6.87
C ALA A 231 -24.62 -17.60 -8.19
N VAL A 232 -24.84 -16.29 -8.15
CA VAL A 232 -25.22 -15.46 -9.31
C VAL A 232 -24.48 -14.12 -9.24
N ASP A 233 -24.15 -13.54 -10.39
CA ASP A 233 -23.65 -12.17 -10.46
C ASP A 233 -24.77 -11.18 -10.06
N PRO A 234 -24.57 -10.32 -9.03
CA PRO A 234 -25.54 -9.30 -8.66
C PRO A 234 -25.77 -8.20 -9.71
N TYR A 235 -24.92 -8.10 -10.75
CA TYR A 235 -25.08 -7.17 -11.88
C TYR A 235 -25.89 -7.76 -13.05
N GLY A 236 -26.26 -9.05 -13.00
CA GLY A 236 -27.15 -9.73 -13.94
C GLY A 236 -26.44 -10.22 -15.21
N TRP A 237 -27.09 -10.14 -16.37
CA TRP A 237 -26.48 -10.42 -17.68
C TRP A 237 -26.97 -9.45 -18.76
N LYS A 238 -26.02 -8.75 -19.36
CA LYS A 238 -26.23 -7.71 -20.39
C LYS A 238 -25.55 -8.03 -21.72
N GLY A 239 -24.80 -9.13 -21.81
CA GLY A 239 -24.25 -9.64 -23.06
C GLY A 239 -25.31 -9.92 -24.13
N SER A 240 -24.92 -9.81 -25.39
CA SER A 240 -25.83 -9.92 -26.54
C SER A 240 -26.28 -11.35 -26.85
N GLY A 241 -25.56 -12.35 -26.35
CA GLY A 241 -25.88 -13.78 -26.47
C GLY A 241 -26.69 -14.34 -25.31
N ALA A 242 -26.90 -15.67 -25.35
CA ALA A 242 -27.26 -16.40 -24.14
C ALA A 242 -26.10 -16.34 -23.13
N ASP A 243 -26.45 -16.28 -21.86
CA ASP A 243 -25.48 -16.28 -20.75
C ASP A 243 -24.75 -17.64 -20.69
N PRO A 244 -23.41 -17.68 -20.61
CA PRO A 244 -22.65 -18.91 -20.38
C PRO A 244 -23.00 -19.58 -19.03
N TRP A 245 -23.43 -18.82 -18.02
CA TRP A 245 -23.76 -19.34 -16.69
C TRP A 245 -25.17 -19.95 -16.65
N PRO A 246 -25.34 -21.28 -16.47
CA PRO A 246 -26.65 -21.95 -16.61
C PRO A 246 -27.59 -21.76 -15.40
N PHE A 247 -27.12 -21.10 -14.34
CA PHE A 247 -27.89 -20.77 -13.13
C PHE A 247 -28.15 -19.26 -12.99
N ASN A 248 -27.97 -18.50 -14.07
CA ASN A 248 -27.94 -17.06 -14.06
C ASN A 248 -29.24 -16.38 -13.63
N GLN A 249 -29.08 -15.07 -13.43
CA GLN A 249 -30.16 -14.11 -13.43
C GLN A 249 -29.81 -13.04 -14.47
N ARG A 250 -30.78 -12.62 -15.29
CA ARG A 250 -30.52 -11.62 -16.33
C ARG A 250 -30.64 -10.20 -15.78
N GLU A 251 -31.58 -10.01 -14.88
CA GLU A 251 -31.86 -8.77 -14.19
C GLU A 251 -30.75 -8.45 -13.17
N SER A 252 -30.25 -7.21 -13.15
CA SER A 252 -29.37 -6.74 -12.08
C SER A 252 -30.12 -6.75 -10.74
N LEU A 253 -29.49 -7.26 -9.69
CA LEU A 253 -30.05 -7.28 -8.34
C LEU A 253 -29.93 -5.95 -7.60
N TRP A 254 -29.04 -5.06 -8.03
CA TRP A 254 -28.88 -3.73 -7.45
C TRP A 254 -30.11 -2.83 -7.68
N ALA A 255 -30.83 -2.53 -6.59
CA ALA A 255 -31.77 -1.41 -6.52
C ALA A 255 -31.01 -0.07 -6.47
N ALA A 256 -29.87 -0.04 -5.79
CA ALA A 256 -28.89 1.04 -5.86
C ALA A 256 -27.48 0.46 -5.99
N TYR A 257 -26.74 0.86 -7.02
CA TYR A 257 -25.37 0.39 -7.26
C TYR A 257 -24.39 0.94 -6.20
N PRO A 258 -23.39 0.15 -5.78
CA PRO A 258 -22.36 0.63 -4.86
C PRO A 258 -21.41 1.63 -5.52
N LYS A 259 -20.64 2.37 -4.70
CA LYS A 259 -19.66 3.32 -5.23
C LYS A 259 -18.33 2.66 -5.56
N VAL A 260 -18.31 2.00 -6.70
CA VAL A 260 -17.07 1.54 -7.33
C VAL A 260 -16.34 2.74 -7.95
N VAL A 261 -15.02 2.77 -7.82
CA VAL A 261 -14.13 3.66 -8.56
C VAL A 261 -13.15 2.80 -9.34
N VAL A 262 -13.03 3.05 -10.65
CA VAL A 262 -12.10 2.35 -11.53
C VAL A 262 -10.97 3.29 -11.89
N TYR A 263 -9.75 2.87 -11.57
CA TYR A 263 -8.62 3.77 -11.38
C TYR A 263 -7.66 3.84 -12.58
N SER A 264 -7.86 2.97 -13.56
CA SER A 264 -7.32 3.12 -14.91
C SER A 264 -8.32 2.56 -15.91
N GLY A 265 -8.79 3.39 -16.84
CA GLY A 265 -9.55 2.96 -18.01
C GLY A 265 -11.08 2.84 -17.83
N LYS A 266 -11.71 1.84 -18.45
CA LYS A 266 -13.18 1.74 -18.53
C LYS A 266 -13.74 0.96 -17.35
N GLY A 267 -14.59 1.61 -16.54
CA GLY A 267 -15.30 0.91 -15.47
C GLY A 267 -16.31 -0.11 -16.01
N LEU A 268 -16.10 -1.38 -15.68
CA LEU A 268 -17.02 -2.49 -15.96
C LEU A 268 -18.22 -2.43 -15.02
N LEU A 269 -17.96 -2.36 -13.71
CA LEU A 269 -19.03 -2.32 -12.71
C LEU A 269 -19.72 -0.94 -12.69
N PRO A 270 -21.07 -0.87 -12.79
CA PRO A 270 -21.83 0.37 -12.60
C PRO A 270 -21.57 0.98 -11.22
N SER A 271 -21.31 2.30 -11.21
CA SER A 271 -20.99 3.07 -9.99
C SER A 271 -22.15 3.98 -9.60
N GLY A 272 -22.66 3.85 -8.37
CA GLY A 272 -23.73 4.69 -7.84
C GLY A 272 -23.23 5.92 -7.07
N ASN A 273 -23.90 6.22 -5.95
CA ASN A 273 -23.49 7.25 -4.99
C ASN A 273 -22.70 6.62 -3.83
N ALA A 274 -21.81 7.40 -3.22
CA ALA A 274 -21.20 7.01 -1.96
C ALA A 274 -22.26 7.09 -0.85
N LEU A 275 -22.25 6.12 0.08
CA LEU A 275 -22.93 6.27 1.36
C LEU A 275 -22.00 6.93 2.37
N ASP A 276 -22.54 7.67 3.33
CA ASP A 276 -21.74 8.21 4.44
C ASP A 276 -21.22 7.08 5.34
N TYR A 277 -20.12 7.34 6.05
CA TYR A 277 -19.63 6.46 7.10
C TYR A 277 -20.59 6.49 8.31
N PRO A 278 -20.66 5.43 9.13
CA PRO A 278 -21.41 5.50 10.38
C PRO A 278 -20.78 6.60 11.27
N PRO A 279 -21.58 7.43 11.94
CA PRO A 279 -21.06 8.52 12.76
C PRO A 279 -20.27 7.97 13.95
N SER A 280 -19.22 8.69 14.37
CA SER A 280 -18.57 8.40 15.64
C SER A 280 -19.53 8.74 16.78
N VAL A 281 -19.76 7.78 17.67
CA VAL A 281 -20.79 7.91 18.71
C VAL A 281 -20.16 8.43 20.00
N SER A 282 -20.29 9.73 20.21
CA SER A 282 -19.83 10.45 21.39
C SER A 282 -20.87 10.36 22.52
N GLY A 283 -20.84 9.27 23.28
CA GLY A 283 -21.75 9.04 24.40
C GLY A 283 -21.86 7.56 24.79
N GLY A 284 -22.90 7.24 25.55
CA GLY A 284 -23.12 5.91 26.12
C GLY A 284 -22.35 5.65 27.42
N ILE A 285 -22.65 4.52 28.04
CA ILE A 285 -22.04 4.06 29.30
C ILE A 285 -20.74 3.34 28.97
N VAL A 286 -19.61 3.94 29.34
CA VAL A 286 -18.29 3.30 29.28
C VAL A 286 -18.06 2.53 30.58
N VAL A 287 -17.67 1.26 30.45
CA VAL A 287 -17.19 0.41 31.53
C VAL A 287 -15.72 0.10 31.25
N ASP A 288 -14.85 0.58 32.13
CA ASP A 288 -13.39 0.51 32.11
C ASP A 288 -12.86 -0.74 32.87
N ASP A 289 -11.66 -1.25 32.60
CA ASP A 289 -11.11 -2.45 33.28
C ASP A 289 -10.56 -2.22 34.70
N GLY A 290 -10.46 -0.95 35.14
CA GLY A 290 -10.35 -0.52 36.52
C GLY A 290 -11.69 -0.11 37.15
N GLY A 291 -12.79 -0.11 36.37
CA GLY A 291 -14.11 0.37 36.78
C GLY A 291 -14.87 -0.55 37.74
N GLN A 292 -15.77 0.02 38.55
CA GLN A 292 -16.52 -0.72 39.58
C GLN A 292 -17.43 -1.84 39.04
N THR A 293 -17.90 -1.73 37.79
CA THR A 293 -18.73 -2.75 37.12
C THR A 293 -17.91 -3.77 36.31
N PHE A 294 -16.58 -3.62 36.24
CA PHE A 294 -15.70 -4.69 35.78
C PHE A 294 -15.70 -5.88 36.75
N ALA A 295 -15.30 -7.05 36.27
CA ALA A 295 -14.81 -8.15 37.10
C ALA A 295 -14.00 -9.13 36.25
N GLU A 296 -12.85 -9.52 36.78
CA GLU A 296 -12.10 -10.67 36.30
C GLU A 296 -12.37 -11.92 37.15
N ILE A 297 -12.32 -13.09 36.50
CA ILE A 297 -12.55 -14.40 37.13
C ILE A 297 -11.48 -15.38 36.62
N PRO A 298 -10.65 -15.95 37.51
CA PRO A 298 -10.39 -15.53 38.90
C PRO A 298 -10.00 -14.04 39.06
N SER A 299 -10.06 -13.54 40.29
CA SER A 299 -9.59 -12.18 40.61
C SER A 299 -8.07 -12.09 40.45
N GLY A 300 -7.55 -11.03 39.82
CA GLY A 300 -6.12 -10.88 39.53
C GLY A 300 -5.57 -11.87 38.50
N CYS A 301 -6.39 -12.35 37.55
CA CYS A 301 -5.99 -13.35 36.56
C CYS A 301 -5.36 -12.70 35.31
N TRP A 302 -5.85 -11.53 34.90
CA TRP A 302 -5.32 -10.82 33.72
C TRP A 302 -4.13 -9.94 34.09
N THR A 303 -3.12 -9.93 33.22
CA THR A 303 -1.97 -9.04 33.34
C THR A 303 -2.41 -7.62 32.98
N VAL A 304 -1.97 -6.63 33.77
CA VAL A 304 -2.23 -5.20 33.57
C VAL A 304 -0.98 -4.54 33.00
N THR A 305 -1.11 -3.68 32.01
CA THR A 305 -0.01 -2.99 31.33
C THR A 305 -0.39 -1.55 30.99
N SER A 306 0.58 -0.65 30.97
CA SER A 306 0.37 0.77 30.62
C SER A 306 0.36 0.97 29.10
N THR A 307 -0.62 1.72 28.59
CA THR A 307 -0.65 2.15 27.19
C THR A 307 -0.07 3.56 27.05
N LEU A 308 0.08 4.05 25.81
CA LEU A 308 0.28 5.48 25.58
C LEU A 308 -0.99 6.27 25.90
N ALA A 309 -0.82 7.58 26.14
CA ALA A 309 -1.91 8.47 26.52
C ALA A 309 -3.07 8.44 25.50
N GLY A 310 -4.29 8.16 25.98
CA GLY A 310 -5.51 8.12 25.17
C GLY A 310 -5.70 6.88 24.28
N GLN A 311 -4.77 5.90 24.31
CA GLN A 311 -4.95 4.61 23.63
C GLN A 311 -5.97 3.69 24.32
N SER A 312 -6.25 3.94 25.60
CA SER A 312 -7.30 3.33 26.42
C SER A 312 -7.98 4.40 27.28
N GLU A 313 -9.06 4.05 27.97
CA GLU A 313 -9.82 4.99 28.80
C GLU A 313 -9.06 5.42 30.07
N ASN A 314 -8.22 4.54 30.64
CA ASN A 314 -7.44 4.79 31.87
C ASN A 314 -5.90 4.87 31.67
N ASN A 315 -5.41 4.79 30.42
CA ASN A 315 -3.98 4.64 30.04
C ASN A 315 -3.31 3.33 30.50
N SER A 316 -4.12 2.33 30.85
CA SER A 316 -3.77 0.95 31.13
C SER A 316 -4.65 0.04 30.25
N MET A 317 -4.37 -1.27 30.21
CA MET A 317 -5.31 -2.27 29.73
C MET A 317 -4.98 -3.65 30.30
N ARG A 318 -5.90 -4.61 30.13
CA ARG A 318 -5.71 -6.01 30.49
C ARG A 318 -5.48 -6.90 29.29
N TYR A 319 -4.54 -7.83 29.45
CA TYR A 319 -4.21 -8.86 28.48
C TYR A 319 -3.84 -10.19 29.15
N TYR A 320 -3.85 -11.27 28.38
CA TYR A 320 -3.40 -12.59 28.84
C TYR A 320 -2.99 -13.48 27.67
N THR A 321 -2.18 -14.50 27.94
CA THR A 321 -1.77 -15.49 26.92
C THR A 321 -2.98 -16.30 26.43
N ALA A 322 -3.14 -16.35 25.11
CA ALA A 322 -4.21 -17.07 24.43
C ALA A 322 -4.12 -18.58 24.68
N ASN A 323 -5.28 -19.21 24.83
CA ASN A 323 -5.51 -20.64 25.06
C ASN A 323 -4.76 -21.30 26.23
N SER A 324 -4.00 -20.56 27.04
CA SER A 324 -3.23 -21.08 28.18
C SER A 324 -4.08 -21.90 29.16
N ILE A 325 -3.45 -22.81 29.91
CA ILE A 325 -4.15 -23.81 30.74
C ILE A 325 -5.04 -23.13 31.79
N VAL A 326 -4.57 -22.03 32.39
CA VAL A 326 -5.36 -21.19 33.31
C VAL A 326 -6.44 -20.45 32.50
N LYS A 327 -7.69 -20.51 32.97
CA LYS A 327 -8.81 -19.85 32.29
C LYS A 327 -9.19 -18.54 32.96
N CYS A 328 -8.68 -17.44 32.39
CA CYS A 328 -9.04 -16.08 32.77
C CYS A 328 -10.25 -15.60 31.97
N THR A 329 -11.17 -14.93 32.65
CA THR A 329 -12.37 -14.30 32.08
C THR A 329 -12.42 -12.85 32.52
N ALA A 330 -12.70 -11.92 31.63
CA ALA A 330 -12.92 -10.50 31.92
C ALA A 330 -14.39 -10.16 31.62
N LYS A 331 -15.05 -9.36 32.47
CA LYS A 331 -16.46 -8.99 32.33
C LYS A 331 -16.67 -7.51 32.58
N TRP A 332 -17.17 -6.81 31.57
CA TRP A 332 -17.66 -5.44 31.68
C TRP A 332 -19.19 -5.51 31.78
N LYS A 333 -19.72 -5.29 32.99
CA LYS A 333 -21.16 -5.44 33.28
C LYS A 333 -21.89 -4.15 32.97
N LEU A 334 -23.06 -4.25 32.35
CA LEU A 334 -23.98 -3.12 32.24
C LEU A 334 -24.47 -2.76 33.65
N PRO A 335 -24.50 -1.48 34.06
CA PRO A 335 -24.98 -1.08 35.39
C PRO A 335 -26.45 -1.47 35.63
N PHE A 336 -26.82 -1.66 36.89
CA PHE A 336 -28.20 -1.85 37.28
C PHE A 336 -28.97 -0.51 37.21
N GLY A 337 -30.21 -0.56 36.74
CA GLY A 337 -31.11 0.60 36.71
C GLY A 337 -30.92 1.53 35.50
N VAL A 338 -30.26 1.04 34.45
CA VAL A 338 -30.30 1.66 33.12
C VAL A 338 -31.61 1.30 32.41
N ASP A 339 -31.96 2.05 31.37
CA ASP A 339 -33.19 1.83 30.60
C ASP A 339 -33.20 0.48 29.84
N SER A 340 -34.40 -0.02 29.57
CA SER A 340 -34.62 -1.30 28.89
C SER A 340 -34.95 -1.07 27.42
N GLY A 341 -34.08 -1.54 26.53
CA GLY A 341 -34.23 -1.38 25.08
C GLY A 341 -32.96 -1.77 24.35
N GLN A 342 -32.77 -1.26 23.14
CA GLN A 342 -31.67 -1.69 22.28
C GLN A 342 -30.43 -0.78 22.45
N TYR A 343 -29.27 -1.41 22.63
CA TYR A 343 -27.98 -0.73 22.71
C TYR A 343 -27.07 -1.14 21.56
N ALA A 344 -26.37 -0.17 20.97
CA ALA A 344 -25.15 -0.43 20.19
C ALA A 344 -23.98 -0.64 21.14
N VAL A 345 -23.21 -1.71 20.93
CA VAL A 345 -22.12 -2.10 21.83
C VAL A 345 -20.78 -2.05 21.10
N TYR A 346 -19.78 -1.51 21.78
CA TYR A 346 -18.41 -1.37 21.29
C TYR A 346 -17.42 -1.91 22.32
N VAL A 347 -16.28 -2.44 21.86
CA VAL A 347 -15.15 -2.88 22.70
C VAL A 347 -13.90 -2.07 22.35
N ARG A 348 -13.11 -1.66 23.35
CA ARG A 348 -11.84 -0.95 23.14
C ARG A 348 -10.70 -1.97 23.07
N ILE A 349 -10.00 -1.96 21.94
CA ILE A 349 -8.79 -2.77 21.70
C ILE A 349 -7.63 -1.78 21.42
N PRO A 350 -6.76 -1.52 22.41
CA PRO A 350 -5.57 -0.67 22.23
C PRO A 350 -4.49 -1.34 21.37
N ALA A 351 -3.53 -0.56 20.87
CA ALA A 351 -2.47 -1.01 19.94
C ALA A 351 -1.36 -1.88 20.57
N VAL A 352 -1.62 -2.56 21.68
CA VAL A 352 -0.67 -3.43 22.41
C VAL A 352 -1.37 -4.69 22.92
N HIS A 353 -0.67 -5.82 22.94
CA HIS A 353 -1.12 -7.13 23.44
C HIS A 353 -2.43 -7.74 22.86
N GLY A 354 -3.10 -7.09 21.90
CA GLY A 354 -4.16 -7.69 21.08
C GLY A 354 -3.58 -8.42 19.87
N THR A 355 -3.03 -9.64 20.04
CA THR A 355 -2.33 -10.37 18.97
C THR A 355 -3.03 -11.66 18.51
N THR A 356 -4.12 -12.08 19.16
CA THR A 356 -5.01 -13.15 18.67
C THR A 356 -5.76 -12.74 17.39
N GLU A 357 -5.91 -13.68 16.47
CA GLU A 357 -6.75 -13.50 15.28
C GLU A 357 -8.21 -13.87 15.53
N ALA A 358 -8.53 -14.58 16.62
CA ALA A 358 -9.90 -14.94 16.95
C ALA A 358 -10.22 -14.83 18.46
N ALA A 359 -10.18 -13.60 18.97
CA ALA A 359 -10.75 -13.28 20.28
C ALA A 359 -12.25 -13.61 20.30
N ILE A 360 -12.70 -14.30 21.36
CA ILE A 360 -14.09 -14.71 21.54
C ILE A 360 -14.75 -13.78 22.56
N TYR A 361 -15.64 -12.90 22.09
CA TYR A 361 -16.46 -12.05 22.95
C TYR A 361 -17.84 -12.67 23.13
N THR A 362 -18.32 -12.72 24.38
CA THR A 362 -19.62 -13.27 24.76
C THR A 362 -20.49 -12.18 25.38
N ILE A 363 -21.68 -11.95 24.82
CA ILE A 363 -22.62 -10.91 25.23
C ILE A 363 -23.80 -11.57 25.95
N LYS A 364 -24.08 -11.14 27.18
CA LYS A 364 -25.21 -11.56 28.00
C LYS A 364 -26.22 -10.42 28.05
N HIS A 365 -27.38 -10.60 27.41
CA HIS A 365 -28.38 -9.57 27.18
C HIS A 365 -29.79 -10.20 27.12
N SER A 366 -30.82 -9.56 27.69
CA SER A 366 -32.23 -9.98 27.72
C SER A 366 -32.43 -11.51 27.93
N GLY A 367 -31.75 -12.07 28.93
CA GLY A 367 -31.76 -13.51 29.24
C GLY A 367 -31.01 -14.41 28.23
N LEU A 368 -30.74 -13.97 27.01
CA LEU A 368 -29.96 -14.65 25.98
C LEU A 368 -28.45 -14.58 26.25
N THR A 369 -27.69 -15.42 25.54
CA THR A 369 -26.23 -15.36 25.46
C THR A 369 -25.84 -15.46 24.00
N LYS A 370 -25.01 -14.55 23.52
CA LYS A 370 -24.50 -14.50 22.13
C LYS A 370 -22.98 -14.46 22.13
N THR A 371 -22.38 -14.84 21.00
CA THR A 371 -20.92 -14.89 20.83
C THR A 371 -20.55 -14.36 19.46
N ILE A 372 -19.50 -13.55 19.39
CA ILE A 372 -18.88 -13.05 18.16
C ILE A 372 -17.36 -13.29 18.20
N HIS A 373 -16.72 -13.11 17.05
CA HIS A 373 -15.27 -13.32 16.88
C HIS A 373 -14.64 -12.05 16.30
N ILE A 374 -13.45 -11.68 16.80
CA ILE A 374 -12.70 -10.50 16.37
C ILE A 374 -11.22 -10.87 16.17
N ASN A 375 -10.65 -10.44 15.04
CA ASN A 375 -9.21 -10.44 14.82
C ASN A 375 -8.62 -9.18 15.46
N GLN A 376 -7.92 -9.34 16.59
CA GLN A 376 -7.39 -8.20 17.35
C GLN A 376 -6.15 -7.58 16.73
N VAL A 377 -5.39 -8.35 15.94
CA VAL A 377 -4.13 -7.94 15.27
C VAL A 377 -4.29 -6.66 14.43
N VAL A 378 -5.52 -6.40 13.96
CA VAL A 378 -5.85 -5.29 13.06
C VAL A 378 -6.62 -4.14 13.73
N PHE A 379 -6.61 -4.06 15.07
CA PHE A 379 -7.22 -2.97 15.82
C PHE A 379 -6.23 -2.36 16.84
N PRO A 380 -6.14 -1.01 16.95
CA PRO A 380 -6.78 -0.02 16.08
C PRO A 380 -6.22 -0.04 14.65
N ASN A 381 -6.98 0.48 13.69
CA ASN A 381 -6.55 0.66 12.31
C ASN A 381 -6.74 2.08 11.79
N ARG A 382 -5.84 2.48 10.89
CA ARG A 382 -5.79 3.80 10.22
C ARG A 382 -6.94 4.07 9.21
N PHE A 383 -7.95 3.21 9.13
CA PHE A 383 -8.97 3.25 8.07
C PHE A 383 -10.38 3.54 8.58
N TYR A 384 -10.72 3.08 9.78
CA TYR A 384 -12.00 3.37 10.43
C TYR A 384 -11.89 3.35 11.96
N VAL A 385 -11.32 2.29 12.55
CA VAL A 385 -11.22 2.15 14.01
C VAL A 385 -9.89 2.73 14.50
N THR A 386 -9.72 4.05 14.38
CA THR A 386 -8.44 4.73 14.66
C THR A 386 -8.11 4.86 16.15
N ASP A 387 -9.13 4.82 17.00
CA ASP A 387 -9.03 4.91 18.47
C ASP A 387 -9.00 3.54 19.17
N GLY A 388 -9.50 2.49 18.52
CA GLY A 388 -9.64 1.14 19.08
C GLY A 388 -11.07 0.75 19.42
N TRP A 389 -12.08 1.61 19.24
CA TRP A 389 -13.49 1.30 19.52
C TRP A 389 -14.14 0.45 18.42
N VAL A 390 -13.96 -0.87 18.50
CA VAL A 390 -14.57 -1.84 17.57
C VAL A 390 -16.07 -2.00 17.88
N TYR A 391 -16.93 -1.75 16.90
CA TYR A 391 -18.37 -2.05 16.99
C TYR A 391 -18.64 -3.55 16.92
N ILE A 392 -19.44 -4.08 17.86
CA ILE A 392 -19.71 -5.52 18.00
C ILE A 392 -21.19 -5.91 17.87
N GLY A 393 -22.05 -4.96 17.50
CA GLY A 393 -23.47 -5.21 17.18
C GLY A 393 -24.47 -4.49 18.06
N LYS A 394 -25.75 -4.68 17.72
CA LYS A 394 -26.90 -4.26 18.53
C LYS A 394 -27.38 -5.43 19.40
N TYR A 395 -27.76 -5.12 20.63
CA TYR A 395 -28.31 -6.09 21.57
C TYR A 395 -29.38 -5.45 22.43
N ASP A 396 -30.49 -6.15 22.66
CA ASP A 396 -31.54 -5.71 23.57
C ASP A 396 -31.13 -6.03 25.01
N PHE A 397 -31.10 -5.03 25.88
CA PHE A 397 -30.80 -5.16 27.31
C PHE A 397 -32.03 -4.78 28.15
N ILE A 398 -32.12 -5.32 29.36
CA ILE A 398 -33.26 -5.08 30.28
C ILE A 398 -32.91 -4.21 31.49
N GLY A 399 -31.63 -3.91 31.72
CA GLY A 399 -31.17 -2.99 32.77
C GLY A 399 -31.29 -3.52 34.21
N GLN A 400 -31.89 -4.70 34.41
CA GLN A 400 -32.10 -5.34 35.71
C GLN A 400 -30.83 -5.97 36.31
N GLY A 401 -29.67 -5.74 35.68
CA GLY A 401 -28.37 -6.24 36.11
C GLY A 401 -28.10 -7.70 35.74
N GLY A 402 -26.83 -8.13 35.88
CA GLY A 402 -26.38 -9.46 35.46
C GLY A 402 -26.09 -9.59 33.95
N GLU A 403 -26.33 -8.52 33.19
CA GLU A 403 -25.99 -8.38 31.78
C GLU A 403 -24.55 -7.85 31.61
N TYR A 404 -23.84 -8.30 30.58
CA TYR A 404 -22.41 -8.00 30.41
C TYR A 404 -21.88 -8.31 29.01
N VAL A 405 -20.75 -7.69 28.66
CA VAL A 405 -19.82 -8.22 27.65
C VAL A 405 -18.68 -8.95 28.39
N GLN A 406 -18.25 -10.09 27.85
CA GLN A 406 -17.23 -10.95 28.43
C GLN A 406 -16.17 -11.31 27.38
N LEU A 407 -14.91 -11.16 27.73
CA LEU A 407 -13.76 -11.71 26.99
C LEU A 407 -13.19 -12.89 27.79
N THR A 408 -12.64 -13.90 27.12
CA THR A 408 -11.92 -14.99 27.80
C THR A 408 -10.56 -15.21 27.15
N ASN A 409 -9.60 -15.75 27.89
CA ASN A 409 -8.32 -16.12 27.29
C ASN A 409 -8.41 -17.36 26.37
N ARG A 410 -9.59 -17.98 26.24
CA ARG A 410 -9.86 -18.95 25.19
C ARG A 410 -10.20 -18.19 23.90
N THR A 411 -9.42 -18.44 22.87
CA THR A 411 -9.62 -17.91 21.52
C THR A 411 -10.08 -19.05 20.59
N GLN A 412 -10.22 -18.77 19.30
CA GLN A 412 -10.41 -19.78 18.26
C GLN A 412 -9.13 -20.02 17.42
N ASP A 413 -7.98 -19.46 17.83
CA ASP A 413 -6.73 -19.52 17.08
C ASP A 413 -6.24 -20.95 16.81
N GLU A 414 -5.57 -21.11 15.66
CA GLU A 414 -4.98 -22.35 15.17
C GLU A 414 -4.07 -23.03 16.20
N SER A 415 -4.17 -24.36 16.32
CA SER A 415 -3.55 -25.09 17.43
C SER A 415 -2.02 -25.17 17.40
N GLY A 416 -1.37 -24.77 16.30
CA GLY A 416 0.09 -24.62 16.22
C GLY A 416 0.61 -23.26 16.71
N ASN A 417 -0.23 -22.22 16.70
CA ASN A 417 0.22 -20.83 16.75
C ASN A 417 -0.04 -20.11 18.08
N TYR A 418 -0.97 -20.59 18.93
CA TYR A 418 -1.43 -19.85 20.12
C TYR A 418 -0.37 -19.63 21.23
N GLY A 419 0.79 -20.30 21.19
CA GLY A 419 1.76 -20.29 22.30
C GLY A 419 2.31 -18.92 22.69
N ASN A 420 2.46 -18.03 21.70
CA ASN A 420 2.95 -16.65 21.87
C ASN A 420 1.86 -15.59 21.61
N LEU A 421 0.61 -16.01 21.40
CA LEU A 421 -0.49 -15.06 21.15
C LEU A 421 -1.06 -14.53 22.46
N GLU A 422 -1.52 -13.30 22.41
CA GLU A 422 -2.09 -12.55 23.51
C GLU A 422 -3.48 -12.05 23.11
N VAL A 423 -4.39 -12.07 24.06
CA VAL A 423 -5.75 -11.53 23.92
C VAL A 423 -5.93 -10.44 24.97
N GLY A 424 -6.45 -9.29 24.56
CA GLY A 424 -6.53 -8.12 25.43
C GLY A 424 -7.64 -7.16 25.05
N ALA A 425 -8.15 -6.43 26.03
CA ALA A 425 -9.13 -5.36 25.86
C ALA A 425 -9.11 -4.45 27.08
N ASP A 426 -9.54 -3.20 26.88
CA ASP A 426 -9.57 -2.15 27.89
C ASP A 426 -11.01 -1.94 28.40
N ALA A 427 -11.88 -1.41 27.55
CA ALA A 427 -13.20 -0.95 27.94
C ALA A 427 -14.31 -1.50 27.05
N VAL A 428 -15.56 -1.36 27.51
CA VAL A 428 -16.78 -1.66 26.75
C VAL A 428 -17.73 -0.48 26.86
N LYS A 429 -18.28 -0.04 25.73
CA LYS A 429 -19.17 1.12 25.62
C LYS A 429 -20.55 0.67 25.13
N PHE A 430 -21.57 0.96 25.94
CA PHE A 430 -22.98 0.65 25.67
C PHE A 430 -23.72 1.95 25.35
N VAL A 431 -24.13 2.15 24.10
CA VAL A 431 -24.88 3.35 23.67
C VAL A 431 -26.35 2.98 23.51
N TYR A 432 -27.24 3.63 24.26
CA TYR A 432 -28.68 3.47 24.09
C TYR A 432 -29.13 4.09 22.76
N LEU A 433 -29.96 3.38 21.98
CA LEU A 433 -30.28 3.82 20.62
C LEU A 433 -31.39 4.86 20.53
N ASP A 434 -32.37 4.87 21.44
CA ASP A 434 -33.47 5.85 21.39
C ASP A 434 -33.01 7.27 21.80
N ASP A 435 -31.87 7.37 22.50
CA ASP A 435 -31.21 8.65 22.84
C ASP A 435 -30.50 9.29 21.62
N ILE A 436 -30.28 8.54 20.54
CA ILE A 436 -29.63 9.07 19.35
C ILE A 436 -30.66 9.90 18.55
N PRO A 437 -30.45 11.22 18.37
CA PRO A 437 -31.38 12.03 17.60
C PRO A 437 -31.47 11.52 16.17
N LEU A 438 -32.69 11.24 15.69
CA LEU A 438 -32.96 10.64 14.39
C LEU A 438 -32.30 11.43 13.25
N THR A 439 -31.14 10.95 12.77
CA THR A 439 -30.49 11.46 11.57
C THR A 439 -31.45 11.33 10.40
N ALA A 440 -31.72 12.43 9.69
CA ALA A 440 -32.75 12.48 8.66
C ALA A 440 -32.40 11.58 7.46
N THR A 441 -32.87 10.33 7.49
CA THR A 441 -32.80 9.39 6.37
C THR A 441 -33.44 10.02 5.12
N PRO A 442 -32.83 9.95 3.92
CA PRO A 442 -33.46 10.42 2.71
C PRO A 442 -34.81 9.71 2.49
N SER A 443 -35.85 10.49 2.18
CA SER A 443 -37.24 10.05 2.25
C SER A 443 -37.52 8.76 1.47
N VAL A 444 -37.81 7.68 2.19
CA VAL A 444 -38.26 6.41 1.60
C VAL A 444 -39.58 6.64 0.87
N THR A 445 -39.60 6.40 -0.44
CA THR A 445 -40.84 6.36 -1.21
C THR A 445 -41.60 5.07 -0.83
N PRO A 446 -42.83 5.13 -0.30
CA PRO A 446 -43.50 3.93 0.17
C PRO A 446 -43.90 2.99 -0.98
N THR A 447 -43.19 1.87 -1.12
CA THR A 447 -43.64 0.74 -1.97
C THR A 447 -44.99 0.24 -1.45
N ALA A 448 -45.94 0.02 -2.36
CA ALA A 448 -47.35 -0.14 -2.02
C ALA A 448 -47.63 -1.29 -1.04
N SER A 449 -48.20 -0.96 0.13
CA SER A 449 -48.65 -1.95 1.11
C SER A 449 -49.78 -2.81 0.56
N LYS A 450 -49.78 -4.11 0.91
CA LYS A 450 -50.76 -5.08 0.39
C LYS A 450 -52.17 -4.77 0.91
N THR A 451 -53.12 -4.72 -0.02
CA THR A 451 -54.55 -4.46 0.22
C THR A 451 -55.13 -5.24 1.40
N ARG A 452 -55.74 -4.51 2.36
CA ARG A 452 -56.76 -5.07 3.26
C ARG A 452 -58.16 -4.61 2.81
N THR A 453 -59.10 -5.53 2.89
CA THR A 453 -60.53 -5.37 2.58
C THR A 453 -61.17 -4.23 3.39
N PRO A 454 -62.05 -3.39 2.81
CA PRO A 454 -62.48 -2.13 3.44
C PRO A 454 -63.53 -2.29 4.55
N SER A 455 -63.60 -1.28 5.42
CA SER A 455 -64.73 -1.04 6.33
C SER A 455 -65.13 0.44 6.35
N ILE A 456 -66.36 0.69 5.91
CA ILE A 456 -67.25 1.86 6.05
C ILE A 456 -66.83 3.06 6.95
N THR A 457 -66.73 4.26 6.33
CA THR A 457 -67.59 5.48 6.49
C THR A 457 -68.02 5.92 7.91
N PRO A 458 -67.95 7.23 8.35
CA PRO A 458 -68.19 8.47 7.55
C PRO A 458 -67.33 9.76 7.80
N THR A 459 -67.32 10.63 6.77
CA THR A 459 -67.56 12.12 6.72
C THR A 459 -66.91 13.14 7.71
N PRO A 460 -66.36 14.30 7.26
CA PRO A 460 -65.57 15.25 8.08
C PRO A 460 -66.26 16.58 8.49
N SER A 461 -65.59 17.43 9.29
CA SER A 461 -66.00 18.82 9.57
C SER A 461 -64.88 19.85 9.90
N LYS A 462 -64.64 20.79 8.96
CA LYS A 462 -64.40 22.27 9.07
C LYS A 462 -63.30 22.89 9.98
N THR A 463 -62.55 23.82 9.37
CA THR A 463 -61.64 24.85 9.96
C THR A 463 -62.34 26.23 10.10
N PRO A 464 -61.85 27.15 10.98
CA PRO A 464 -61.27 28.46 10.56
C PRO A 464 -59.98 28.88 11.37
N THR A 465 -58.95 29.59 10.87
CA THR A 465 -58.79 31.05 10.51
C THR A 465 -58.82 31.99 11.76
N PRO A 466 -58.08 33.14 11.92
CA PRO A 466 -57.31 34.05 11.00
C PRO A 466 -55.85 34.41 11.49
N SER A 467 -54.98 35.34 11.04
CA SER A 467 -54.67 36.26 9.89
C SER A 467 -53.51 37.20 10.34
N ASN A 468 -52.62 37.70 9.45
CA ASN A 468 -52.25 39.15 9.25
C ASN A 468 -51.02 39.39 8.32
N THR A 469 -50.88 40.64 7.81
CA THR A 469 -50.00 41.13 6.69
C THR A 469 -49.02 42.26 7.19
N PRO A 470 -48.21 43.07 6.43
CA PRO A 470 -48.30 43.60 5.02
C PRO A 470 -46.95 43.67 4.21
N THR A 471 -46.73 44.65 3.28
CA THR A 471 -45.87 44.48 2.06
C THR A 471 -45.21 45.75 1.40
N ALA A 472 -43.93 45.63 0.98
CA ALA A 472 -43.12 46.23 -0.14
C ALA A 472 -43.01 47.75 -0.55
N SER A 473 -41.80 48.16 -1.04
CA SER A 473 -41.43 49.38 -1.87
C SER A 473 -39.90 49.36 -2.25
N ARG A 474 -39.21 50.12 -3.16
CA ARG A 474 -39.34 50.67 -4.57
C ARG A 474 -37.93 51.12 -5.12
N THR A 475 -37.78 51.48 -6.41
CA THR A 475 -36.56 51.91 -7.19
C THR A 475 -36.94 52.88 -8.36
N PRO A 476 -36.08 53.44 -9.29
CA PRO A 476 -34.62 53.33 -9.65
C PRO A 476 -33.85 54.72 -9.55
N THR A 477 -32.87 55.26 -10.34
CA THR A 477 -32.27 55.09 -11.72
C THR A 477 -30.91 55.87 -11.89
N PRO A 478 -29.96 55.55 -12.83
CA PRO A 478 -28.60 56.20 -12.96
C PRO A 478 -28.18 56.80 -14.36
N SER A 479 -27.09 57.61 -14.48
CA SER A 479 -26.43 58.00 -15.78
C SER A 479 -25.04 58.73 -15.75
N ARG A 480 -24.18 58.49 -16.78
CA ARG A 480 -23.09 59.33 -17.43
C ARG A 480 -21.58 59.00 -17.28
N THR A 481 -20.79 59.46 -18.27
CA THR A 481 -19.39 59.05 -18.64
C THR A 481 -18.61 60.17 -19.39
N PRO A 482 -17.26 60.22 -19.31
CA PRO A 482 -16.41 60.64 -20.46
C PRO A 482 -15.06 59.86 -20.63
N THR A 483 -14.25 60.20 -21.65
CA THR A 483 -12.97 59.57 -22.10
C THR A 483 -12.13 60.61 -22.90
N PRO A 484 -10.95 60.35 -23.53
CA PRO A 484 -9.81 59.42 -23.29
C PRO A 484 -8.40 60.12 -23.33
N SER A 485 -7.26 59.42 -23.18
CA SER A 485 -5.94 59.90 -23.71
C SER A 485 -4.79 58.86 -23.86
N ARG A 486 -4.36 58.65 -25.12
CA ARG A 486 -3.00 58.38 -25.68
C ARG A 486 -2.12 57.16 -25.28
N THR A 487 -1.38 56.70 -26.30
CA THR A 487 -0.48 55.53 -26.37
C THR A 487 0.90 55.93 -26.89
N PRO A 488 2.00 55.22 -26.55
CA PRO A 488 3.25 55.20 -27.31
C PRO A 488 3.53 53.85 -28.03
N THR A 489 4.34 53.91 -29.09
CA THR A 489 4.57 52.85 -30.10
C THR A 489 5.85 52.03 -29.81
N PRO A 490 5.98 50.74 -30.19
CA PRO A 490 6.98 49.84 -29.59
C PRO A 490 8.42 49.96 -30.15
N SER A 491 9.39 49.57 -29.32
CA SER A 491 10.78 49.29 -29.72
C SER A 491 10.96 47.85 -30.20
N LYS A 492 12.00 47.57 -31.00
CA LYS A 492 12.27 46.25 -31.57
C LYS A 492 13.15 45.40 -30.66
N THR A 493 12.61 44.30 -30.15
CA THR A 493 13.39 43.26 -29.46
C THR A 493 14.37 42.58 -30.41
N LEU A 494 15.63 42.40 -29.99
CA LEU A 494 16.58 41.54 -30.69
C LEU A 494 16.19 40.06 -30.46
N ARG A 495 16.44 39.22 -31.47
CA ARG A 495 16.07 37.81 -31.47
C ARG A 495 16.94 37.02 -30.46
N PRO A 496 16.36 36.34 -29.45
CA PRO A 496 17.15 35.63 -28.45
C PRO A 496 17.86 34.40 -29.04
N THR A 497 19.01 34.06 -28.44
CA THR A 497 19.79 32.85 -28.71
C THR A 497 19.00 31.61 -28.29
N ALA A 498 19.08 30.52 -29.06
CA ALA A 498 18.28 29.32 -28.80
C ALA A 498 18.86 28.48 -27.65
N THR A 499 17.98 28.11 -26.71
CA THR A 499 18.21 27.05 -25.72
C THR A 499 18.55 25.72 -26.41
N PRO A 500 19.45 24.88 -25.87
CA PRO A 500 19.69 23.54 -26.40
C PRO A 500 18.40 22.71 -26.47
N LEU A 501 18.19 22.04 -27.61
CA LEU A 501 17.08 21.11 -27.76
C LEU A 501 17.40 19.80 -27.02
N TRP A 502 16.37 19.08 -26.59
CA TRP A 502 16.52 17.74 -26.04
C TRP A 502 15.93 16.72 -27.01
N MET A 503 16.64 15.62 -27.22
CA MET A 503 16.20 14.53 -28.09
C MET A 503 16.40 13.18 -27.40
N LYS A 504 15.75 12.14 -27.93
CA LYS A 504 15.95 10.77 -27.48
C LYS A 504 17.13 10.16 -28.22
N ILE A 505 17.99 9.47 -27.48
CA ILE A 505 19.11 8.69 -28.00
C ILE A 505 18.95 7.21 -27.60
N PRO A 506 19.43 6.27 -28.43
CA PRO A 506 19.71 4.91 -27.98
C PRO A 506 20.84 4.91 -26.94
N VAL A 507 20.75 3.98 -25.98
CA VAL A 507 21.87 3.61 -25.09
C VAL A 507 21.96 2.09 -25.08
N TYR A 508 23.10 1.57 -25.52
CA TYR A 508 23.30 0.15 -25.80
C TYR A 508 23.84 -0.62 -24.59
N PHE A 509 23.22 -1.77 -24.34
CA PHE A 509 23.55 -2.76 -23.32
C PHE A 509 23.70 -4.14 -24.01
N ALA A 510 24.12 -5.17 -23.29
CA ALA A 510 24.12 -6.55 -23.78
C ALA A 510 22.82 -7.29 -23.39
N ASP A 511 22.30 -8.14 -24.26
CA ASP A 511 21.26 -9.13 -23.96
C ASP A 511 21.91 -10.33 -23.25
N SER A 512 21.60 -10.53 -21.96
CA SER A 512 22.28 -11.52 -21.12
C SER A 512 22.14 -12.94 -21.66
N LYS A 513 20.97 -13.29 -22.20
CA LYS A 513 20.67 -14.62 -22.73
C LYS A 513 21.41 -14.89 -24.03
N ARG A 514 21.59 -13.86 -24.87
CA ARG A 514 22.43 -13.96 -26.08
C ARG A 514 23.91 -14.06 -25.75
N LEU A 515 24.37 -13.30 -24.75
CA LEU A 515 25.76 -13.31 -24.28
C LEU A 515 26.12 -14.69 -23.70
N GLU A 516 25.29 -15.22 -22.80
CA GLU A 516 25.42 -16.57 -22.22
C GLU A 516 25.37 -17.67 -23.30
N ALA A 517 24.47 -17.56 -24.28
CA ALA A 517 24.35 -18.51 -25.39
C ALA A 517 25.36 -18.31 -26.54
N GLY A 518 26.24 -17.31 -26.48
CA GLY A 518 27.20 -17.01 -27.56
C GLY A 518 26.57 -16.68 -28.92
N THR A 519 25.38 -16.05 -28.92
CA THR A 519 24.58 -15.77 -30.14
C THR A 519 24.50 -14.27 -30.48
N PRO A 520 25.47 -13.72 -31.25
CA PRO A 520 25.46 -12.31 -31.64
C PRO A 520 24.36 -11.98 -32.66
N PRO A 521 23.91 -10.70 -32.77
CA PRO A 521 24.41 -9.53 -32.04
C PRO A 521 23.93 -9.50 -30.59
N TYR A 522 24.86 -9.20 -29.68
CA TYR A 522 24.59 -9.08 -28.24
C TYR A 522 23.92 -7.75 -27.90
N GLU A 523 24.11 -6.73 -28.73
CA GLU A 523 23.70 -5.35 -28.42
C GLU A 523 22.20 -5.13 -28.54
N VAL A 524 21.65 -4.48 -27.51
CA VAL A 524 20.24 -4.11 -27.38
C VAL A 524 20.17 -2.71 -26.78
N SER A 525 19.24 -1.87 -27.26
CA SER A 525 19.20 -0.47 -26.87
C SER A 525 18.02 -0.14 -25.95
N GLY A 526 18.34 0.39 -24.78
CA GLY A 526 17.44 1.26 -24.04
C GLY A 526 17.32 2.62 -24.71
N VAL A 527 16.41 3.46 -24.23
CA VAL A 527 16.22 4.83 -24.75
C VAL A 527 16.33 5.84 -23.62
N ARG A 528 17.06 6.93 -23.85
CA ARG A 528 17.33 8.00 -22.86
C ARG A 528 17.14 9.37 -23.49
N TRP A 529 16.94 10.39 -22.65
CA TRP A 529 16.88 11.80 -23.08
C TRP A 529 18.27 12.43 -22.96
N ALA A 530 18.71 13.13 -24.01
CA ALA A 530 19.99 13.83 -24.05
C ALA A 530 19.83 15.22 -24.67
N SER A 531 20.62 16.17 -24.17
CA SER A 531 20.72 17.51 -24.78
C SER A 531 21.47 17.39 -26.11
N THR A 532 21.00 18.09 -27.14
CA THR A 532 21.73 18.21 -28.42
C THR A 532 23.09 18.91 -28.29
N SER A 533 23.42 19.46 -27.12
CA SER A 533 24.76 19.97 -26.78
C SER A 533 25.73 18.91 -26.24
N ASP A 534 25.25 17.75 -25.79
CA ASP A 534 26.08 16.65 -25.24
C ASP A 534 25.37 15.30 -25.39
N LEU A 535 25.22 14.84 -26.64
CA LEU A 535 24.64 13.53 -26.94
C LEU A 535 25.60 12.38 -26.55
N PRO A 536 26.91 12.40 -26.90
CA PRO A 536 27.81 11.28 -26.61
C PRO A 536 28.12 11.14 -25.11
N GLY A 537 28.31 12.25 -24.39
CA GLY A 537 28.52 12.22 -22.94
C GLY A 537 27.26 11.78 -22.19
N THR A 538 26.05 12.11 -22.69
CA THR A 538 24.83 11.55 -22.10
C THR A 538 24.70 10.06 -22.37
N ALA A 539 25.00 9.57 -23.58
CA ALA A 539 24.99 8.13 -23.86
C ALA A 539 25.92 7.36 -22.89
N LEU A 540 27.12 7.88 -22.67
CA LEU A 540 28.11 7.26 -21.78
C LEU A 540 27.68 7.32 -20.31
N ARG A 541 27.19 8.47 -19.80
CA ARG A 541 26.65 8.57 -18.42
C ARG A 541 25.50 7.62 -18.18
N GLU A 542 24.57 7.51 -19.12
CA GLU A 542 23.42 6.61 -18.98
C GLU A 542 23.77 5.13 -19.14
N TYR A 543 24.84 4.81 -19.88
CA TYR A 543 25.39 3.44 -19.93
C TYR A 543 25.93 3.00 -18.55
N PHE A 544 26.70 3.87 -17.88
CA PHE A 544 27.25 3.59 -16.55
C PHE A 544 26.21 3.62 -15.41
N LYS A 545 25.06 4.29 -15.60
CA LYS A 545 23.88 4.09 -14.73
C LYS A 545 23.20 2.73 -14.91
N GLY A 546 23.46 2.06 -16.03
CA GLY A 546 22.90 0.76 -16.36
C GLY A 546 21.54 0.78 -17.07
N PRO A 547 21.06 -0.41 -17.46
CA PRO A 547 19.72 -0.61 -17.98
C PRO A 547 18.68 -0.30 -16.90
N GLY A 548 17.58 0.36 -17.27
CA GLY A 548 16.48 0.65 -16.36
C GLY A 548 15.76 -0.63 -15.92
N ALA A 549 14.99 -0.58 -14.83
CA ALA A 549 14.38 -1.78 -14.23
C ALA A 549 13.60 -2.68 -15.23
N THR A 550 12.88 -2.10 -16.19
CA THR A 550 12.20 -2.87 -17.27
C THR A 550 13.18 -3.50 -18.26
N GLU A 551 14.24 -2.77 -18.63
CA GLU A 551 15.29 -3.24 -19.55
C GLU A 551 16.06 -4.42 -18.92
N TYR A 552 16.44 -4.30 -17.64
CA TYR A 552 17.14 -5.35 -16.90
C TYR A 552 16.27 -6.59 -16.65
N TRP A 553 15.16 -6.44 -15.90
CA TRP A 553 14.38 -7.59 -15.41
C TRP A 553 13.44 -8.22 -16.46
N TRP A 554 12.81 -7.42 -17.33
CA TRP A 554 11.84 -7.94 -18.30
C TRP A 554 12.44 -8.22 -19.68
N TRP A 555 13.52 -7.54 -20.07
CA TRP A 555 14.18 -7.75 -21.37
C TRP A 555 15.57 -8.39 -21.25
N GLY A 556 16.12 -8.58 -20.05
CA GLY A 556 17.40 -9.25 -19.82
C GLY A 556 18.62 -8.41 -20.20
N TYR A 557 18.52 -7.08 -20.17
CA TYR A 557 19.62 -6.21 -20.58
C TYR A 557 20.61 -6.06 -19.42
N VAL A 558 21.92 -6.11 -19.70
CA VAL A 558 23.00 -6.00 -18.71
C VAL A 558 24.12 -5.08 -19.21
N SER A 559 24.76 -4.33 -18.30
CA SER A 559 26.01 -3.63 -18.59
C SER A 559 27.20 -4.55 -18.35
N ILE A 560 28.17 -4.56 -19.28
CA ILE A 560 29.46 -5.23 -19.08
C ILE A 560 30.45 -4.16 -18.61
N LEU A 561 31.12 -4.37 -17.48
CA LEU A 561 31.91 -3.33 -16.82
C LEU A 561 33.41 -3.66 -16.63
N ASN A 562 33.83 -4.94 -16.70
CA ASN A 562 35.23 -5.37 -16.56
C ASN A 562 36.01 -4.69 -15.40
N GLY A 563 35.37 -4.51 -14.23
CA GLY A 563 36.00 -3.89 -13.04
C GLY A 563 36.00 -2.36 -13.00
N PHE A 564 35.59 -1.69 -14.07
CA PHE A 564 35.41 -0.24 -14.08
C PHE A 564 34.07 0.16 -13.46
N SER A 565 34.08 1.19 -12.63
CA SER A 565 32.90 1.74 -11.94
C SER A 565 32.32 2.99 -12.63
N GLY A 566 33.05 3.59 -13.56
CA GLY A 566 32.63 4.80 -14.25
C GLY A 566 33.65 5.32 -15.26
N TYR A 567 33.60 6.62 -15.51
CA TYR A 567 34.58 7.34 -16.31
C TYR A 567 34.76 8.78 -15.78
N ASP A 568 35.99 9.29 -15.82
CA ASP A 568 36.35 10.64 -15.33
C ASP A 568 36.17 11.71 -16.41
N SER A 569 36.53 11.40 -17.67
CA SER A 569 36.31 12.34 -18.77
C SER A 569 36.09 11.66 -20.12
N LEU A 570 35.32 12.35 -20.97
CA LEU A 570 35.11 12.06 -22.38
C LEU A 570 35.55 13.30 -23.16
N GLN A 571 36.48 13.15 -24.09
CA GLN A 571 37.02 14.22 -24.92
C GLN A 571 36.88 13.81 -26.39
N ILE A 572 36.40 14.72 -27.26
CA ILE A 572 36.13 14.39 -28.68
C ILE A 572 36.83 15.41 -29.56
N GLU A 573 37.88 14.99 -30.26
CA GLU A 573 38.64 15.81 -31.21
C GLU A 573 38.86 15.04 -32.52
N ASN A 574 38.75 15.71 -33.67
CA ASN A 574 39.08 15.14 -35.00
C ASN A 574 38.39 13.80 -35.37
N GLY A 575 37.19 13.52 -34.85
CA GLY A 575 36.51 12.25 -35.10
C GLY A 575 36.94 11.12 -34.15
N VAL A 576 37.79 11.41 -33.17
CA VAL A 576 38.27 10.45 -32.17
C VAL A 576 37.68 10.80 -30.80
N ALA A 577 37.02 9.84 -30.17
CA ALA A 577 36.53 9.95 -28.79
C ALA A 577 37.51 9.29 -27.82
N HIS A 578 38.10 10.08 -26.92
CA HIS A 578 39.00 9.64 -25.86
C HIS A 578 38.20 9.48 -24.56
N VAL A 579 38.16 8.27 -24.00
CA VAL A 579 37.39 7.90 -22.81
C VAL A 579 38.33 7.47 -21.70
N TYR A 580 38.31 8.14 -20.55
CA TYR A 580 39.16 7.83 -19.40
C TYR A 580 38.32 7.15 -18.31
N LEU A 581 38.51 5.84 -18.11
CA LEU A 581 37.70 5.02 -17.21
C LEU A 581 38.17 5.10 -15.74
N THR A 582 37.26 4.88 -14.82
CA THR A 582 37.53 4.82 -13.37
C THR A 582 37.11 3.47 -12.78
N GLY A 583 37.76 3.06 -11.68
CA GLY A 583 37.66 1.72 -11.11
C GLY A 583 38.97 0.94 -11.27
N THR A 584 38.92 -0.39 -11.17
CA THR A 584 40.11 -1.26 -11.24
C THR A 584 39.88 -2.32 -12.30
N CYS A 585 40.48 -2.14 -13.48
CA CYS A 585 40.37 -3.08 -14.60
C CYS A 585 40.55 -4.54 -14.17
N GLN A 586 39.56 -5.37 -14.46
CA GLN A 586 39.65 -6.83 -14.34
C GLN A 586 39.91 -7.42 -15.74
N PRO A 587 40.83 -8.40 -15.88
CA PRO A 587 41.03 -9.11 -17.15
C PRO A 587 39.73 -9.67 -17.71
N ALA A 588 39.61 -9.69 -19.04
CA ALA A 588 38.42 -10.20 -19.71
C ALA A 588 38.56 -11.70 -20.02
N ASP A 589 37.72 -12.53 -19.39
CA ASP A 589 37.59 -13.97 -19.70
C ASP A 589 36.94 -14.24 -21.08
N SER A 590 36.61 -13.21 -21.87
CA SER A 590 35.95 -13.35 -23.16
C SER A 590 36.33 -12.23 -24.14
N ASN A 591 36.16 -12.52 -25.44
CA ASN A 591 36.40 -11.58 -26.55
C ASN A 591 35.32 -10.48 -26.69
N TYR A 592 34.47 -10.26 -25.68
CA TYR A 592 33.42 -9.25 -25.68
C TYR A 592 33.35 -8.55 -24.33
N THR A 593 33.43 -7.22 -24.34
CA THR A 593 33.84 -6.41 -23.18
C THR A 593 33.05 -5.11 -23.05
N ILE A 594 33.33 -4.36 -21.97
CA ILE A 594 32.92 -2.95 -21.84
C ILE A 594 33.33 -2.10 -23.07
N ALA A 595 34.47 -2.40 -23.70
CA ALA A 595 34.96 -1.61 -24.83
C ALA A 595 34.04 -1.71 -26.06
N ASP A 596 33.41 -2.85 -26.29
CA ASP A 596 32.47 -3.06 -27.39
C ASP A 596 31.19 -2.24 -27.19
N LEU A 597 30.67 -2.21 -25.97
CA LEU A 597 29.48 -1.44 -25.61
C LEU A 597 29.77 0.07 -25.56
N ILE A 598 30.96 0.51 -25.12
CA ILE A 598 31.39 1.91 -25.21
C ILE A 598 31.53 2.33 -26.68
N ASN A 599 32.16 1.50 -27.53
CA ASN A 599 32.22 1.73 -28.97
C ASN A 599 30.81 1.89 -29.57
N LYS A 600 29.88 0.99 -29.23
CA LYS A 600 28.48 1.06 -29.69
C LYS A 600 27.78 2.34 -29.25
N ASN A 601 27.95 2.75 -28.00
CA ASN A 601 27.32 3.94 -27.42
C ASN A 601 27.88 5.26 -27.96
N LEU A 602 29.11 5.29 -28.48
CA LEU A 602 29.73 6.51 -29.01
C LEU A 602 29.67 6.58 -30.55
N LYS A 603 29.98 5.49 -31.27
CA LYS A 603 29.97 5.47 -32.75
C LYS A 603 28.59 5.53 -33.40
N GLN A 604 27.51 5.54 -32.60
CA GLN A 604 26.17 5.87 -33.08
C GLN A 604 25.97 7.36 -33.42
N PHE A 605 26.93 8.24 -33.09
CA PHE A 605 26.84 9.67 -33.34
C PHE A 605 27.75 10.11 -34.49
N ASP A 606 27.15 10.77 -35.50
CA ASP A 606 27.87 11.37 -36.63
C ASP A 606 28.97 12.32 -36.14
N GLY A 607 30.22 12.00 -36.44
CA GLY A 607 31.40 12.72 -35.96
C GLY A 607 32.24 11.99 -34.90
N ILE A 608 31.95 10.72 -34.60
CA ILE A 608 32.86 9.81 -33.89
C ILE A 608 33.14 8.59 -34.79
N GLU A 609 34.32 8.55 -35.39
CA GLU A 609 34.80 7.49 -36.29
C GLU A 609 35.62 6.44 -35.52
N PHE A 610 36.39 6.88 -34.51
CA PHE A 610 37.26 6.04 -33.68
C PHE A 610 37.06 6.32 -32.18
N VAL A 611 37.27 5.31 -31.33
CA VAL A 611 37.26 5.45 -29.88
C VAL A 611 38.58 4.94 -29.28
N LYS A 612 39.20 5.76 -28.43
CA LYS A 612 40.40 5.45 -27.65
C LYS A 612 39.98 5.34 -26.19
N ILE A 613 39.93 4.12 -25.65
CA ILE A 613 39.52 3.85 -24.27
C ILE A 613 40.78 3.67 -23.42
N TYR A 614 40.88 4.44 -22.35
CA TYR A 614 42.00 4.47 -21.42
C TYR A 614 41.57 3.94 -20.05
N ASP A 615 42.45 3.23 -19.35
CA ASP A 615 42.22 2.76 -17.98
C ASP A 615 42.36 3.89 -16.93
N GLN A 616 42.24 3.51 -15.65
CA GLN A 616 42.39 4.40 -14.50
C GLN A 616 43.80 5.00 -14.32
N PHE A 617 44.78 4.57 -15.12
CA PHE A 617 46.14 5.15 -15.16
C PHE A 617 46.40 5.99 -16.42
N GLY A 618 45.42 6.08 -17.34
CA GLY A 618 45.53 6.78 -18.60
C GLY A 618 46.24 5.99 -19.70
N ALA A 619 46.28 4.65 -19.62
CA ALA A 619 46.94 3.78 -20.60
C ALA A 619 45.95 3.15 -21.61
N THR A 620 46.40 3.01 -22.86
CA THR A 620 45.69 2.35 -23.97
C THR A 620 46.73 1.80 -24.96
N GLU A 621 46.45 0.70 -25.65
CA GLU A 621 47.42 0.03 -26.55
C GLU A 621 47.95 0.94 -27.67
N ASN A 622 47.04 1.65 -28.35
CA ASN A 622 47.28 2.45 -29.54
C ASN A 622 46.78 3.90 -29.33
N PRO A 623 47.48 4.71 -28.52
CA PRO A 623 47.03 6.06 -28.11
C PRO A 623 46.99 7.09 -29.26
N THR A 624 47.53 6.76 -30.43
CA THR A 624 47.53 7.61 -31.63
C THR A 624 47.08 6.80 -32.86
N GLY A 625 46.87 7.47 -34.00
CA GLY A 625 46.48 6.83 -35.25
C GLY A 625 44.97 6.55 -35.40
N ALA A 626 44.54 6.40 -36.66
CA ALA A 626 43.15 6.21 -37.08
C ALA A 626 42.71 4.73 -36.90
N SER A 627 42.53 4.34 -35.63
CA SER A 627 42.01 3.04 -35.21
C SER A 627 41.28 3.21 -33.88
N ASP A 628 40.46 2.22 -33.52
CA ASP A 628 40.07 2.08 -32.12
C ASP A 628 41.27 1.67 -31.25
N SER A 629 41.14 1.84 -29.94
CA SER A 629 42.12 1.37 -28.96
C SER A 629 41.44 1.06 -27.62
N ILE A 630 41.92 0.01 -26.97
CA ILE A 630 41.48 -0.42 -25.63
C ILE A 630 42.67 -0.40 -24.66
N PRO A 631 42.43 -0.39 -23.33
CA PRO A 631 43.48 -0.65 -22.36
C PRO A 631 44.01 -2.08 -22.51
N GLU A 632 45.32 -2.27 -22.30
CA GLU A 632 45.98 -3.56 -22.48
C GLU A 632 45.36 -4.66 -21.59
N CYS A 633 44.81 -4.29 -20.42
CA CYS A 633 44.10 -5.19 -19.52
C CYS A 633 42.77 -5.76 -20.06
N LEU A 634 42.18 -5.15 -21.10
CA LEU A 634 41.02 -5.68 -21.83
C LEU A 634 41.42 -6.47 -23.08
N SER A 635 42.72 -6.57 -23.38
CA SER A 635 43.23 -7.29 -24.54
C SER A 635 43.18 -8.80 -24.32
N ALA A 636 42.71 -9.55 -25.31
CA ALA A 636 42.72 -11.02 -25.29
C ALA A 636 44.14 -11.63 -25.28
N SER A 637 45.19 -10.80 -25.32
CA SER A 637 46.60 -11.20 -25.19
C SER A 637 47.21 -10.87 -23.82
N PHE A 638 46.44 -10.31 -22.88
CA PHE A 638 46.95 -9.79 -21.61
C PHE A 638 47.44 -10.90 -20.66
N VAL A 639 48.69 -10.78 -20.20
CA VAL A 639 49.24 -11.59 -19.10
C VAL A 639 49.77 -10.64 -18.04
N PRO A 640 49.18 -10.59 -16.83
CA PRO A 640 49.51 -9.55 -15.84
C PRO A 640 50.96 -9.67 -15.36
N SER A 641 51.76 -8.64 -15.64
CA SER A 641 53.12 -8.46 -15.12
C SER A 641 53.15 -7.39 -14.02
N PRO A 642 54.01 -7.53 -12.99
CA PRO A 642 53.92 -6.72 -11.77
C PRO A 642 54.48 -5.28 -11.90
N THR A 643 53.57 -4.31 -11.92
CA THR A 643 53.64 -2.98 -11.24
C THR A 643 54.76 -2.00 -11.61
N SER A 644 54.38 -0.79 -12.08
CA SER A 644 55.13 0.48 -11.92
C SER A 644 54.25 1.72 -12.18
N ALA A 645 54.70 2.92 -11.75
CA ALA A 645 53.90 4.15 -11.62
C ALA A 645 54.06 5.17 -12.78
N PRO A 646 53.17 6.19 -12.93
CA PRO A 646 52.94 6.91 -14.20
C PRO A 646 53.66 8.28 -14.37
N THR A 647 53.57 8.88 -15.57
CA THR A 647 53.97 10.28 -15.90
C THR A 647 53.20 10.81 -17.15
N PRO A 648 52.68 12.07 -17.20
CA PRO A 648 51.74 12.53 -18.26
C PRO A 648 52.31 13.57 -19.28
N THR A 649 51.82 13.64 -20.54
CA THR A 649 52.11 14.76 -21.51
C THR A 649 51.12 14.93 -22.71
N SER A 650 50.36 16.05 -22.72
CA SER A 650 50.08 17.01 -23.84
C SER A 650 49.45 16.67 -25.24
N THR A 651 48.17 17.04 -25.43
CA THR A 651 47.59 17.98 -26.48
C THR A 651 47.70 17.73 -28.02
N ARG A 652 46.58 17.92 -28.81
CA ARG A 652 46.37 19.03 -29.82
C ARG A 652 45.35 18.84 -31.01
N THR A 653 44.11 19.35 -30.88
CA THR A 653 43.27 20.26 -31.75
C THR A 653 43.07 20.06 -33.30
N PRO A 654 42.06 20.70 -33.97
CA PRO A 654 41.35 20.05 -35.11
C PRO A 654 41.08 20.85 -36.42
N THR A 655 40.31 20.28 -37.37
CA THR A 655 39.77 20.97 -38.58
C THR A 655 38.37 20.45 -39.04
N ARG A 656 37.60 21.26 -39.77
CA ARG A 656 36.18 21.09 -40.19
C ARG A 656 36.01 21.07 -41.73
N THR A 657 34.83 20.66 -42.26
CA THR A 657 33.93 21.45 -43.17
C THR A 657 32.70 20.62 -43.67
N PRO A 658 31.48 21.20 -43.87
CA PRO A 658 30.23 20.46 -44.19
C PRO A 658 29.66 20.75 -45.62
N THR A 659 28.40 20.40 -45.94
CA THR A 659 27.21 21.30 -46.15
C THR A 659 25.93 20.46 -46.60
N PRO A 660 24.82 20.89 -47.28
CA PRO A 660 23.44 20.52 -46.86
C PRO A 660 22.53 19.97 -48.03
N THR A 661 21.19 20.00 -48.13
CA THR A 661 20.02 20.47 -47.33
C THR A 661 18.70 19.80 -47.80
N ARG A 662 17.65 19.66 -46.95
CA ARG A 662 16.28 20.17 -47.27
C ARG A 662 15.30 20.18 -46.09
N THR A 663 14.26 21.02 -46.21
CA THR A 663 13.21 21.30 -45.22
C THR A 663 11.82 20.85 -45.69
N LEU A 664 10.88 20.65 -44.76
CA LEU A 664 9.44 20.91 -44.92
C LEU A 664 8.84 21.52 -43.63
N ARG A 665 7.68 22.16 -43.75
CA ARG A 665 6.96 22.89 -42.68
C ARG A 665 5.82 22.03 -42.06
N PRO A 666 5.22 22.44 -40.91
CA PRO A 666 4.57 21.52 -39.98
C PRO A 666 3.05 21.36 -40.16
N THR A 667 2.51 20.32 -39.52
CA THR A 667 1.12 20.27 -39.04
C THR A 667 1.15 20.12 -37.52
N ALA A 668 0.41 20.96 -36.79
CA ALA A 668 0.29 20.83 -35.34
C ALA A 668 -0.83 19.85 -34.98
N THR A 669 -0.55 18.91 -34.08
CA THR A 669 -1.55 18.02 -33.47
C THR A 669 -1.29 17.97 -31.96
N SER A 670 -2.36 17.90 -31.18
CA SER A 670 -2.31 17.93 -29.72
C SER A 670 -1.82 16.58 -29.16
N TYR A 671 -0.54 16.49 -28.85
CA TYR A 671 0.01 15.31 -28.19
C TYR A 671 -0.30 15.31 -26.68
N TRP A 672 -0.55 14.13 -26.15
CA TRP A 672 -0.52 13.87 -24.71
C TRP A 672 0.91 13.57 -24.28
N THR A 673 1.38 14.21 -23.22
CA THR A 673 2.64 13.89 -22.55
C THR A 673 2.38 13.37 -21.14
N LYS A 674 3.38 12.70 -20.55
CA LYS A 674 3.37 12.41 -19.13
C LYS A 674 3.86 13.64 -18.36
N ALA A 675 3.09 14.09 -17.39
CA ALA A 675 3.50 15.04 -16.37
C ALA A 675 3.55 14.36 -15.00
N THR A 676 4.46 14.82 -14.16
CA THR A 676 4.48 14.48 -12.73
C THR A 676 3.50 15.40 -12.00
N ILE A 677 2.77 14.86 -11.03
CA ILE A 677 1.87 15.61 -10.13
C ILE A 677 2.32 15.29 -8.71
N PHE A 678 2.59 16.31 -7.91
CA PHE A 678 3.03 16.14 -6.52
C PHE A 678 1.82 16.11 -5.58
N PHE A 679 1.85 15.19 -4.62
CA PHE A 679 0.87 15.03 -3.55
C PHE A 679 1.61 14.82 -2.23
N ALA A 680 1.02 15.19 -1.09
CA ALA A 680 1.66 14.95 0.20
C ALA A 680 1.37 13.53 0.71
N ASN A 681 2.32 12.89 1.38
CA ASN A 681 2.11 11.59 2.00
C ASN A 681 1.65 11.74 3.45
N LYS A 682 0.43 11.31 3.75
CA LYS A 682 -0.17 11.44 5.08
C LYS A 682 0.59 10.67 6.18
N TYR A 683 1.35 9.64 5.82
CA TYR A 683 2.16 8.89 6.79
C TYR A 683 3.46 9.62 7.12
N LYS A 684 4.10 10.27 6.13
CA LYS A 684 5.27 11.14 6.37
C LYS A 684 4.91 12.37 7.20
N LEU A 685 3.78 13.01 6.89
CA LEU A 685 3.25 14.15 7.65
C LEU A 685 2.97 13.76 9.11
N ALA A 686 2.28 12.65 9.35
CA ALA A 686 2.00 12.15 10.70
C ALA A 686 3.26 11.72 11.48
N ALA A 687 4.37 11.41 10.78
CA ALA A 687 5.64 11.02 11.37
C ALA A 687 6.67 12.17 11.46
N GLY A 688 6.38 13.35 10.89
CA GLY A 688 7.33 14.48 10.83
C GLY A 688 8.59 14.20 9.97
N THR A 689 8.48 13.35 8.95
CA THR A 689 9.62 12.91 8.11
C THR A 689 9.60 13.48 6.69
N PRO A 690 10.20 14.67 6.45
CA PRO A 690 10.30 15.27 5.12
C PRO A 690 11.31 14.52 4.20
N PRO A 691 11.24 14.68 2.87
CA PRO A 691 10.26 15.46 2.11
C PRO A 691 8.87 14.82 2.17
N TYR A 692 7.84 15.61 2.47
CA TYR A 692 6.47 15.12 2.64
C TYR A 692 5.82 14.77 1.30
N GLU A 693 6.32 15.34 0.22
CA GLU A 693 5.88 15.15 -1.15
C GLU A 693 6.18 13.74 -1.66
N GLU A 694 5.31 13.30 -2.56
CA GLU A 694 5.40 12.07 -3.33
C GLU A 694 4.85 12.31 -4.75
N THR A 695 5.28 11.49 -5.70
CA THR A 695 5.04 11.74 -7.13
C THR A 695 4.04 10.78 -7.76
N GLY A 696 2.92 11.33 -8.22
CA GLY A 696 2.02 10.68 -9.16
C GLY A 696 2.39 11.02 -10.60
N VAL A 697 1.99 10.19 -11.57
CA VAL A 697 2.19 10.47 -13.01
C VAL A 697 0.84 10.50 -13.73
N ARG A 698 0.64 11.50 -14.59
CA ARG A 698 -0.59 11.69 -15.37
C ARG A 698 -0.31 11.95 -16.83
N TRP A 699 -1.23 11.53 -17.69
CA TRP A 699 -1.31 12.04 -19.05
C TRP A 699 -1.99 13.41 -19.02
N VAL A 700 -1.31 14.41 -19.55
CA VAL A 700 -1.84 15.78 -19.77
C VAL A 700 -1.56 16.19 -21.21
N ARG A 701 -2.31 17.14 -21.77
CA ARG A 701 -2.03 17.67 -23.10
C ARG A 701 -0.83 18.60 -23.04
N SER A 702 0.17 18.39 -23.90
CA SER A 702 1.41 19.18 -23.89
C SER A 702 1.21 20.67 -24.19
N SER A 703 0.08 21.03 -24.82
CA SER A 703 -0.31 22.40 -25.15
C SER A 703 -1.11 23.10 -24.05
N GLU A 704 -1.37 22.44 -22.92
CA GLU A 704 -2.24 22.93 -21.83
C GLU A 704 -1.53 22.92 -20.46
N GLN A 705 -0.25 22.61 -20.40
CA GLN A 705 0.58 22.90 -19.22
C GLN A 705 0.79 24.42 -19.14
N PRO A 706 0.69 25.06 -17.95
CA PRO A 706 0.66 24.46 -16.61
C PRO A 706 -0.74 24.12 -16.09
N THR A 707 -1.79 24.72 -16.64
CA THR A 707 -3.20 24.56 -16.25
C THR A 707 -3.60 23.09 -16.07
N ALA A 708 -3.24 22.24 -17.04
CA ALA A 708 -3.53 20.81 -17.05
C ALA A 708 -2.81 19.99 -15.95
N ILE A 709 -1.85 20.56 -15.22
CA ILE A 709 -1.18 19.94 -14.06
C ILE A 709 -1.90 20.32 -12.76
N LEU A 710 -2.22 21.61 -12.56
CA LEU A 710 -3.11 22.06 -11.49
C LEU A 710 -4.47 21.33 -11.52
N ASP A 711 -5.02 21.19 -12.72
CA ASP A 711 -6.21 20.40 -12.99
C ASP A 711 -6.14 18.94 -12.54
N GLN A 712 -4.95 18.34 -12.46
CA GLN A 712 -4.77 16.97 -11.97
C GLN A 712 -4.48 16.96 -10.47
N TYR A 713 -3.77 17.98 -9.95
CA TYR A 713 -3.59 18.18 -8.52
C TYR A 713 -4.93 18.35 -7.78
N PHE A 714 -5.82 19.21 -8.29
CA PHE A 714 -7.16 19.43 -7.72
C PHE A 714 -8.15 18.28 -7.97
N LYS A 715 -7.88 17.36 -8.93
CA LYS A 715 -8.58 16.05 -9.02
C LYS A 715 -8.08 15.05 -7.97
N GLY A 716 -6.89 15.27 -7.44
CA GLY A 716 -6.27 14.47 -6.39
C GLY A 716 -5.57 13.18 -6.87
N PRO A 717 -4.95 12.45 -5.94
CA PRO A 717 -4.21 11.22 -6.23
C PRO A 717 -5.12 10.09 -6.75
N GLY A 718 -4.56 9.11 -7.45
CA GLY A 718 -5.23 7.89 -7.89
C GLY A 718 -5.35 6.82 -6.78
N ALA A 719 -5.85 5.61 -7.09
CA ALA A 719 -5.92 4.53 -6.08
C ALA A 719 -4.56 4.17 -5.51
N THR A 720 -3.62 3.82 -6.39
CA THR A 720 -2.29 3.32 -6.01
C THR A 720 -1.57 4.35 -5.14
N GLU A 721 -1.68 5.62 -5.52
CA GLU A 721 -1.16 6.77 -4.78
C GLU A 721 -1.87 6.93 -3.41
N ARG A 722 -3.20 6.91 -3.34
CA ARG A 722 -3.95 6.95 -2.06
C ARG A 722 -3.65 5.74 -1.16
N TRP A 723 -3.39 4.58 -1.75
CA TRP A 723 -2.97 3.34 -1.05
C TRP A 723 -1.59 3.51 -0.43
N TRP A 724 -0.64 4.08 -1.18
CA TRP A 724 0.67 4.52 -0.69
C TRP A 724 0.62 5.73 0.28
N GLY A 725 -0.56 6.30 0.51
CA GLY A 725 -0.81 7.35 1.52
C GLY A 725 -0.94 8.76 1.00
N TYR A 726 -0.94 8.95 -0.32
CA TYR A 726 -0.90 10.28 -0.93
C TYR A 726 -2.26 10.98 -0.76
N ILE A 727 -2.21 12.28 -0.44
CA ILE A 727 -3.35 13.18 -0.21
C ILE A 727 -3.09 14.54 -0.87
N SER A 728 -4.17 15.25 -1.21
CA SER A 728 -4.11 16.70 -1.52
C SER A 728 -4.36 17.48 -0.24
N ILE A 729 -3.62 18.57 -0.02
CA ILE A 729 -3.89 19.54 1.05
C ILE A 729 -4.45 20.80 0.40
N LEU A 730 -5.60 21.27 0.89
CA LEU A 730 -6.41 22.28 0.21
C LEU A 730 -6.81 23.48 1.08
N ASN A 731 -6.60 23.44 2.41
CA ASN A 731 -6.88 24.55 3.35
C ASN A 731 -8.24 25.25 3.12
N GLY A 732 -9.31 24.48 2.91
CA GLY A 732 -10.68 24.97 2.66
C GLY A 732 -11.00 25.37 1.22
N PHE A 733 -9.98 25.63 0.39
CA PHE A 733 -10.17 25.94 -1.03
C PHE A 733 -10.70 24.73 -1.81
N THR A 734 -11.63 24.98 -2.74
CA THR A 734 -12.28 23.94 -3.57
C THR A 734 -11.68 23.81 -4.97
N GLY A 735 -10.74 24.68 -5.31
CA GLY A 735 -10.08 24.72 -6.62
C GLY A 735 -9.33 26.04 -6.82
N TYR A 736 -9.07 26.35 -8.09
CA TYR A 736 -8.58 27.65 -8.56
C TYR A 736 -9.54 28.20 -9.62
N ARG A 737 -9.63 29.53 -9.74
CA ARG A 737 -10.42 30.21 -10.78
C ARG A 737 -9.58 30.59 -11.99
N ASP A 738 -8.30 30.88 -11.78
CA ASP A 738 -7.41 31.38 -12.82
C ASP A 738 -5.93 31.10 -12.48
N LEU A 739 -5.12 31.05 -13.54
CA LEU A 739 -3.67 30.82 -13.51
C LEU A 739 -3.01 31.70 -14.57
N GLU A 740 -2.37 32.78 -14.11
CA GLU A 740 -1.57 33.66 -14.96
C GLU A 740 -0.08 33.33 -14.79
N ILE A 741 0.74 33.56 -15.83
CA ILE A 741 2.20 33.50 -15.73
C ILE A 741 2.79 34.75 -16.38
N GLU A 742 3.58 35.49 -15.61
CA GLU A 742 4.30 36.69 -16.03
C GLU A 742 5.70 36.69 -15.37
N ASP A 743 6.76 37.03 -16.11
CA ASP A 743 8.15 37.10 -15.63
C ASP A 743 8.64 35.89 -14.79
N ASN A 744 8.32 34.66 -15.25
CA ASN A 744 8.57 33.38 -14.57
C ASN A 744 7.88 33.22 -13.19
N ILE A 745 6.88 34.04 -12.89
CA ILE A 745 6.07 33.96 -11.68
C ILE A 745 4.69 33.40 -12.05
N ALA A 746 4.25 32.34 -11.36
CA ALA A 746 2.91 31.78 -11.53
C ALA A 746 1.92 32.36 -10.50
N HIS A 747 0.92 33.08 -10.99
CA HIS A 747 -0.12 33.72 -10.19
C HIS A 747 -1.35 32.81 -10.14
N VAL A 748 -1.57 32.16 -9.00
CA VAL A 748 -2.64 31.18 -8.78
C VAL A 748 -3.75 31.82 -7.96
N TYR A 749 -4.94 32.00 -8.54
CA TYR A 749 -6.07 32.58 -7.83
C TYR A 749 -7.03 31.49 -7.37
N LEU A 750 -7.10 31.27 -6.06
CA LEU A 750 -7.88 30.18 -5.49
C LEU A 750 -9.40 30.46 -5.43
N SER A 751 -10.16 29.39 -5.31
CA SER A 751 -11.63 29.37 -5.23
C SER A 751 -12.10 28.66 -3.97
N GLY A 752 -13.17 29.15 -3.36
CA GLY A 752 -13.71 28.60 -2.11
C GLY A 752 -13.19 29.31 -0.86
N ALA A 753 -13.90 29.12 0.25
CA ALA A 753 -13.62 29.79 1.50
C ALA A 753 -12.38 29.17 2.19
N CYS A 754 -11.35 30.00 2.33
CA CYS A 754 -10.13 29.65 3.05
C CYS A 754 -10.42 29.20 4.49
N GLN A 755 -9.87 28.05 4.89
CA GLN A 755 -9.89 27.57 6.25
C GLN A 755 -8.50 27.69 6.86
N PHE A 756 -8.40 28.49 7.92
CA PHE A 756 -7.19 28.65 8.72
C PHE A 756 -6.73 27.30 9.30
N SER A 757 -5.42 27.13 9.45
CA SER A 757 -4.81 25.89 9.94
C SER A 757 -3.49 26.20 10.62
N ASP A 758 -3.32 25.71 11.85
CA ASP A 758 -2.10 25.85 12.66
C ASP A 758 -0.97 24.89 12.19
N SER A 759 -0.80 24.71 10.88
CA SER A 759 0.15 23.76 10.30
C SER A 759 1.14 24.44 9.37
N ASP A 760 2.43 24.22 9.61
CA ASP A 760 3.55 24.72 8.81
C ASP A 760 3.63 24.13 7.38
N TYR A 761 2.66 23.29 6.98
CA TYR A 761 2.62 22.63 5.67
C TYR A 761 1.22 22.68 5.07
N THR A 762 1.10 23.24 3.87
CA THR A 762 -0.15 23.78 3.33
C THR A 762 -0.38 23.43 1.85
N ILE A 763 -1.48 23.91 1.28
CA ILE A 763 -1.72 23.93 -0.17
C ILE A 763 -0.59 24.66 -0.93
N VAL A 764 0.03 25.70 -0.35
CA VAL A 764 1.04 26.52 -1.02
C VAL A 764 2.28 25.69 -1.38
N ASP A 765 2.68 24.78 -0.49
CA ASP A 765 3.83 23.89 -0.66
C ASP A 765 3.62 22.89 -1.79
N LEU A 766 2.42 22.32 -1.89
CA LEU A 766 2.03 21.43 -2.99
C LEU A 766 1.82 22.19 -4.31
N LEU A 767 1.35 23.44 -4.29
CA LEU A 767 1.29 24.29 -5.49
C LEU A 767 2.71 24.64 -5.98
N ASN A 768 3.62 24.97 -5.08
CA ASN A 768 5.05 25.16 -5.37
C ASN A 768 5.64 23.90 -6.02
N ALA A 769 5.48 22.72 -5.41
CA ALA A 769 6.00 21.46 -5.96
C ALA A 769 5.40 21.14 -7.34
N ASN A 770 4.09 21.36 -7.54
CA ASN A 770 3.43 21.09 -8.82
C ASN A 770 3.77 22.09 -9.94
N LEU A 771 4.17 23.32 -9.63
CA LEU A 771 4.45 24.35 -10.64
C LEU A 771 5.95 24.53 -10.90
N LYS A 772 6.81 24.56 -9.86
CA LYS A 772 8.26 24.80 -10.02
C LYS A 772 9.03 23.64 -10.65
N GLN A 773 8.40 22.47 -10.82
CA GLN A 773 8.90 21.42 -11.70
C GLN A 773 8.89 21.80 -13.20
N LEU A 774 8.20 22.88 -13.58
CA LEU A 774 8.07 23.34 -14.97
C LEU A 774 9.08 24.45 -15.27
N THR A 775 9.85 24.25 -16.34
CA THR A 775 10.81 25.23 -16.82
C THR A 775 10.13 26.55 -17.20
N GLY A 776 10.46 27.63 -16.50
CA GLY A 776 9.80 28.93 -16.63
C GLY A 776 8.84 29.28 -15.49
N ILE A 777 8.86 28.57 -14.36
CA ILE A 777 8.21 28.99 -13.12
C ILE A 777 9.23 28.95 -11.98
N ASP A 778 9.79 30.11 -11.64
CA ASP A 778 10.78 30.27 -10.57
C ASP A 778 10.09 30.56 -9.21
N TYR A 779 8.93 31.24 -9.24
CA TYR A 779 8.16 31.63 -8.06
C TYR A 779 6.65 31.39 -8.26
N VAL A 780 5.92 31.18 -7.16
CA VAL A 780 4.45 31.05 -7.16
C VAL A 780 3.82 32.07 -6.20
N LYS A 781 2.84 32.82 -6.70
CA LYS A 781 2.03 33.77 -5.94
C LYS A 781 0.63 33.21 -5.78
N VAL A 782 0.27 32.80 -4.56
CA VAL A 782 -1.04 32.17 -4.30
C VAL A 782 -1.97 33.19 -3.65
N TYR A 783 -3.08 33.49 -4.31
CA TYR A 783 -4.08 34.47 -3.90
C TYR A 783 -5.35 33.77 -3.40
N ASP A 784 -5.99 34.34 -2.36
CA ASP A 784 -7.29 33.86 -1.89
C ASP A 784 -8.46 34.23 -2.84
N GLN A 785 -9.66 33.80 -2.44
CA GLN A 785 -10.91 34.11 -3.13
C GLN A 785 -11.11 35.62 -3.38
N ASP A 786 -10.64 36.49 -2.49
CA ASP A 786 -10.76 37.95 -2.59
C ASP A 786 -9.61 38.60 -3.39
N GLY A 787 -8.62 37.80 -3.83
CA GLY A 787 -7.45 38.28 -4.56
C GLY A 787 -6.31 38.82 -3.69
N LYS A 788 -6.20 38.38 -2.43
CA LYS A 788 -5.15 38.82 -1.49
C LYS A 788 -4.08 37.75 -1.28
N THR A 789 -2.83 38.20 -1.09
CA THR A 789 -1.66 37.36 -0.84
C THR A 789 -0.63 38.13 0.00
N THR A 790 0.28 37.45 0.71
CA THR A 790 1.24 38.09 1.64
C THR A 790 2.29 38.96 0.95
N HIS A 791 2.80 38.54 -0.20
CA HIS A 791 3.88 39.21 -0.93
C HIS A 791 3.51 39.37 -2.42
N PRO A 792 2.59 40.28 -2.78
CA PRO A 792 2.04 40.41 -4.13
C PRO A 792 3.04 40.91 -5.20
N GLN A 793 4.32 41.10 -4.86
CA GLN A 793 5.38 41.64 -5.70
C GLN A 793 6.72 40.94 -5.39
N GLY A 794 7.70 41.02 -6.30
CA GLY A 794 9.09 40.57 -6.10
C GLY A 794 9.30 39.04 -6.20
N GLY A 795 10.56 38.64 -6.42
CA GLY A 795 10.99 37.24 -6.59
C GLY A 795 11.09 36.46 -5.27
N GLN A 796 9.94 36.14 -4.69
CA GLN A 796 9.76 35.17 -3.59
C GLN A 796 8.34 34.61 -3.66
N ASP A 797 8.09 33.45 -3.06
CA ASP A 797 6.73 32.87 -3.05
C ASP A 797 5.78 33.66 -2.14
N SER A 798 4.47 33.50 -2.32
CA SER A 798 3.48 34.14 -1.46
C SER A 798 2.27 33.27 -1.17
N ALA A 799 1.81 33.31 0.08
CA ALA A 799 0.66 32.57 0.57
C ALA A 799 -0.61 33.44 0.54
N PRO A 800 -1.81 32.85 0.46
CA PRO A 800 -3.07 33.58 0.61
C PRO A 800 -3.10 34.33 1.95
N GLN A 801 -3.66 35.55 2.00
CA GLN A 801 -3.54 36.37 3.23
C GLN A 801 -4.25 35.76 4.45
N CYS A 802 -5.19 34.83 4.23
CA CYS A 802 -5.83 34.02 5.27
C CYS A 802 -4.98 32.85 5.82
N LEU A 803 -3.87 32.48 5.16
CA LEU A 803 -2.89 31.49 5.63
C LEU A 803 -1.56 32.12 6.05
N GLY A 804 -1.33 33.39 5.67
CA GLY A 804 -0.14 34.14 6.06
C GLY A 804 -0.21 34.62 7.51
N ILE A 805 0.85 34.34 8.29
CA ILE A 805 1.07 35.00 9.58
C ILE A 805 1.21 36.51 9.35
N ILE A 806 0.47 37.34 10.10
CA ILE A 806 0.61 38.79 10.02
C ILE A 806 1.86 39.20 10.80
N GLU A 807 3.02 39.21 10.13
CA GLU A 807 4.18 39.94 10.63
C GLU A 807 3.88 41.45 10.63
N THR A 808 3.40 41.96 11.76
CA THR A 808 3.41 43.40 12.03
C THR A 808 4.87 43.86 12.06
N PRO A 809 5.31 44.81 11.21
CA PRO A 809 6.72 45.14 11.09
C PRO A 809 7.23 45.85 12.35
N ILE A 810 8.02 45.15 13.15
CA ILE A 810 8.78 45.73 14.26
C ILE A 810 9.96 46.51 13.65
N PRO A 811 10.10 47.82 13.91
CA PRO A 811 11.21 48.60 13.35
C PRO A 811 12.55 48.18 13.94
N LEU A 812 13.53 47.88 13.09
CA LEU A 812 14.93 47.71 13.51
C LEU A 812 15.54 49.07 13.89
N THR A 813 15.63 49.37 15.18
CA THR A 813 16.39 50.52 15.70
C THR A 813 17.37 50.12 16.80
N ALA A 814 18.66 50.15 16.44
CA ALA A 814 19.85 50.38 17.27
C ALA A 814 19.96 49.72 18.66
N THR A 815 20.97 48.87 18.80
CA THR A 815 21.65 48.58 20.08
C THR A 815 22.07 49.88 20.78
N PRO A 816 22.11 49.89 22.13
CA PRO A 816 23.45 50.03 22.72
C PRO A 816 23.74 49.05 23.87
N THR A 817 25.02 48.70 23.96
CA THR A 817 25.68 47.90 25.01
C THR A 817 25.61 48.56 26.40
N PRO A 818 25.59 47.76 27.48
CA PRO A 818 26.36 48.07 28.68
C PRO A 818 27.49 47.06 28.91
N THR A 819 28.70 47.59 29.14
CA THR A 819 29.92 46.84 29.48
C THR A 819 29.88 46.32 30.92
N LEU A 820 30.70 45.33 31.27
CA LEU A 820 31.65 45.30 32.42
C LEU A 820 32.23 43.87 32.58
N THR A 821 33.43 43.64 32.06
CA THR A 821 34.71 43.40 32.80
C THR A 821 34.96 42.00 33.32
N GLU A 822 36.02 41.37 32.80
CA GLU A 822 36.68 40.19 33.40
C GLU A 822 37.42 40.56 34.70
N THR A 823 37.72 39.56 35.54
CA THR A 823 38.99 39.54 36.30
C THR A 823 39.47 38.10 36.47
N SER A 824 40.77 37.90 36.30
CA SER A 824 41.45 36.59 36.15
C SER A 824 41.98 36.01 37.48
N VAL A 825 42.39 34.72 37.46
CA VAL A 825 43.67 34.14 37.95
C VAL A 825 43.59 32.58 38.05
N PRO A 826 44.69 31.79 37.86
CA PRO A 826 44.58 30.40 37.37
C PRO A 826 45.44 29.31 38.12
N THR A 827 45.61 28.15 37.45
CA THR A 827 46.77 27.20 37.43
C THR A 827 46.88 25.92 38.32
N SER A 828 47.52 24.92 37.70
CA SER A 828 48.12 23.64 38.16
C SER A 828 47.22 22.42 38.46
N GLU A 829 47.72 21.16 38.52
CA GLU A 829 48.52 20.31 37.59
C GLU A 829 49.09 19.04 38.31
N THR A 830 48.77 17.83 37.78
CA THR A 830 49.58 16.56 37.79
C THR A 830 49.80 15.74 39.13
N PRO A 831 50.29 14.44 39.13
CA PRO A 831 49.52 13.34 39.77
C PRO A 831 50.27 12.18 40.52
N SER A 832 49.50 11.19 41.05
CA SER A 832 49.88 9.77 41.33
C SER A 832 50.91 9.48 42.47
N PRO A 833 51.25 8.21 42.86
CA PRO A 833 50.72 6.86 42.51
C PRO A 833 50.48 5.87 43.71
N ASP A 834 50.21 4.58 43.41
CA ASP A 834 50.50 3.32 44.19
C ASP A 834 49.72 2.99 45.51
N THR A 835 49.36 1.74 45.91
CA THR A 835 49.03 0.38 45.35
C THR A 835 48.50 -0.52 46.55
N PRO A 836 48.20 -1.87 46.55
CA PRO A 836 48.13 -2.93 45.52
C PRO A 836 46.82 -3.82 45.50
N THR A 837 46.74 -4.93 46.28
CA THR A 837 45.77 -6.09 46.21
C THR A 837 45.70 -6.85 47.57
N PRO A 838 44.87 -7.91 47.86
CA PRO A 838 44.16 -8.86 46.95
C PRO A 838 42.71 -9.39 47.33
N THR A 839 42.07 -10.07 46.35
CA THR A 839 41.03 -11.15 46.42
C THR A 839 39.75 -11.04 47.29
N LEU A 840 38.56 -11.12 46.64
CA LEU A 840 37.71 -12.34 46.63
C LEU A 840 36.46 -12.21 45.70
N ILE A 841 35.80 -13.35 45.43
CA ILE A 841 34.59 -13.61 44.60
C ILE A 841 33.55 -14.27 45.56
N PRO A 842 32.19 -14.19 45.42
CA PRO A 842 31.36 -13.91 44.23
C PRO A 842 30.15 -12.94 44.38
N SER A 843 29.45 -12.74 43.24
CA SER A 843 27.98 -12.57 43.08
C SER A 843 27.20 -11.57 43.95
N HIS A 844 26.69 -10.50 43.32
CA HIS A 844 25.44 -9.85 43.75
C HIS A 844 24.60 -9.40 42.55
N THR A 845 23.33 -9.78 42.54
CA THR A 845 22.29 -9.21 41.66
C THR A 845 21.86 -7.85 42.21
N PRO A 846 21.91 -6.75 41.44
CA PRO A 846 21.34 -5.48 41.84
C PRO A 846 19.88 -5.35 41.36
N THR A 847 18.97 -5.07 42.30
CA THR A 847 17.61 -4.61 42.04
C THR A 847 17.61 -3.36 41.13
N PRO A 848 16.69 -3.22 40.16
CA PRO A 848 16.57 -1.99 39.37
C PRO A 848 16.07 -0.82 40.23
N THR A 849 17.01 -0.02 40.75
CA THR A 849 16.71 1.25 41.40
C THR A 849 16.09 2.22 40.38
N ARG A 850 14.93 2.80 40.72
CA ARG A 850 14.21 3.75 39.86
C ARG A 850 14.97 5.06 39.67
N THR A 851 15.84 5.12 38.66
CA THR A 851 16.40 6.38 38.16
C THR A 851 15.31 7.20 37.46
N LEU A 852 15.34 8.52 37.69
CA LEU A 852 14.63 9.49 36.85
C LEU A 852 15.43 9.65 35.52
N PRO A 853 14.78 10.00 34.40
CA PRO A 853 15.48 10.19 33.14
C PRO A 853 16.51 11.34 33.23
N PRO A 854 17.78 11.13 32.84
CA PRO A 854 18.79 12.19 32.82
C PRO A 854 18.50 13.22 31.72
N THR A 855 18.78 14.49 32.00
CA THR A 855 18.34 15.64 31.20
C THR A 855 19.33 16.06 30.10
N SER A 856 19.81 15.11 29.29
CA SER A 856 20.77 15.38 28.21
C SER A 856 20.50 14.53 26.96
N ALA A 857 20.07 15.18 25.88
CA ALA A 857 19.74 14.56 24.59
C ALA A 857 20.93 14.00 23.80
N SER A 858 22.14 13.97 24.38
CA SER A 858 23.38 13.47 23.77
C SER A 858 23.67 11.99 24.06
N GLU A 859 22.96 11.36 25.00
CA GLU A 859 23.20 9.96 25.40
C GLU A 859 22.46 8.93 24.51
N TRP A 860 21.40 9.37 23.83
CA TRP A 860 20.50 8.50 23.04
C TRP A 860 20.47 8.90 21.57
N THR A 861 20.41 7.89 20.71
CA THR A 861 20.30 8.05 19.25
C THR A 861 19.31 7.05 18.66
N LYS A 862 18.93 7.25 17.40
CA LYS A 862 18.13 6.29 16.63
C LYS A 862 19.05 5.27 15.96
N ALA A 863 19.07 4.05 16.47
CA ALA A 863 19.60 2.89 15.77
C ALA A 863 18.68 2.50 14.61
N LYS A 864 19.27 2.18 13.46
CA LYS A 864 18.58 1.67 12.28
C LYS A 864 18.65 0.14 12.31
N ILE A 865 17.50 -0.54 12.31
CA ILE A 865 17.42 -2.00 12.39
C ILE A 865 16.97 -2.55 11.04
N TYR A 866 17.74 -3.44 10.41
CA TYR A 866 17.38 -4.05 9.13
C TYR A 866 16.58 -5.33 9.36
N PHE A 867 15.45 -5.44 8.67
CA PHE A 867 14.55 -6.60 8.61
C PHE A 867 14.28 -6.94 7.14
N ALA A 868 13.75 -8.12 6.84
CA ALA A 868 13.25 -8.42 5.49
C ALA A 868 11.80 -7.96 5.33
N HIS A 869 11.38 -7.60 4.12
CA HIS A 869 9.97 -7.32 3.81
C HIS A 869 9.31 -8.57 3.22
N TYR A 870 8.29 -9.10 3.90
CA TYR A 870 7.61 -10.36 3.57
C TYR A 870 7.25 -10.47 2.08
N TYR A 871 6.51 -9.49 1.53
CA TYR A 871 6.14 -9.50 0.10
C TYR A 871 7.29 -9.21 -0.87
N ARG A 872 8.47 -8.76 -0.40
CA ARG A 872 9.65 -8.65 -1.28
C ARG A 872 10.39 -9.97 -1.33
N LEU A 873 10.58 -10.63 -0.19
CA LEU A 873 11.18 -11.95 -0.10
C LEU A 873 10.33 -13.00 -0.85
N LEU A 874 9.01 -13.00 -0.61
CA LEU A 874 8.04 -13.92 -1.24
C LEU A 874 7.94 -13.78 -2.77
N TRP A 875 8.31 -12.62 -3.32
CA TRP A 875 8.17 -12.29 -4.76
C TRP A 875 9.51 -11.98 -5.45
N ASP A 876 10.65 -12.29 -4.81
CA ASP A 876 12.03 -12.04 -5.29
C ASP A 876 12.34 -10.58 -5.69
N ILE A 877 11.80 -9.60 -4.94
CA ILE A 877 11.94 -8.16 -5.24
C ILE A 877 13.11 -7.57 -4.43
N LYS A 878 14.32 -7.62 -4.99
CA LYS A 878 15.52 -7.00 -4.38
C LYS A 878 15.46 -5.46 -4.42
N PRO A 879 15.97 -4.74 -3.40
CA PRO A 879 16.47 -5.23 -2.11
C PRO A 879 15.32 -5.76 -1.24
N TYR A 880 15.48 -6.95 -0.65
CA TYR A 880 14.45 -7.52 0.24
C TYR A 880 14.37 -6.77 1.57
N ASP A 881 15.48 -6.14 1.98
CA ASP A 881 15.63 -5.47 3.25
C ASP A 881 14.88 -4.13 3.35
N VAL A 882 14.45 -3.84 4.57
CA VAL A 882 13.65 -2.70 5.00
C VAL A 882 13.99 -2.37 6.44
N THR A 883 13.89 -1.10 6.81
CA THR A 883 14.54 -0.64 8.05
C THR A 883 13.58 0.00 9.02
N GLY A 884 13.61 -0.48 10.26
CA GLY A 884 13.02 0.15 11.42
C GLY A 884 13.97 1.14 12.09
N GLU A 885 13.44 1.98 12.99
CA GLU A 885 14.24 2.84 13.87
C GLU A 885 13.94 2.50 15.34
N ARG A 886 14.97 2.57 16.19
CA ARG A 886 14.87 2.30 17.64
C ARG A 886 15.71 3.29 18.43
N TRP A 887 15.20 3.73 19.58
CA TRP A 887 16.01 4.49 20.53
C TRP A 887 16.99 3.55 21.24
N ALA A 888 18.29 3.84 21.09
CA ALA A 888 19.38 3.13 21.73
C ALA A 888 20.34 4.12 22.38
N ARG A 889 21.08 3.68 23.40
CA ARG A 889 22.19 4.45 23.97
C ARG A 889 23.34 4.49 22.96
N THR A 890 23.90 5.67 22.71
CA THR A 890 24.99 5.84 21.73
C THR A 890 26.22 4.99 22.09
N SER A 891 26.43 4.72 23.38
CA SER A 891 27.50 3.86 23.91
C SER A 891 27.21 2.34 23.86
N GLU A 892 26.04 1.92 23.40
CA GLU A 892 25.62 0.51 23.34
C GLU A 892 25.43 -0.01 21.91
N LEU A 893 25.66 0.84 20.90
CA LEU A 893 25.86 0.38 19.52
C LEU A 893 27.22 -0.34 19.44
N PRO A 894 27.36 -1.43 18.65
CA PRO A 894 26.35 -2.12 17.84
C PRO A 894 25.41 -3.08 18.60
N TYR A 895 25.69 -3.40 19.86
CA TYR A 895 24.99 -4.43 20.65
C TYR A 895 23.47 -4.19 20.75
N ALA A 896 23.03 -2.95 20.94
CA ALA A 896 21.62 -2.60 21.02
C ALA A 896 20.86 -2.94 19.72
N THR A 897 21.51 -2.83 18.56
CA THR A 897 20.93 -3.13 17.25
C THR A 897 20.65 -4.62 17.07
N LEU A 898 21.58 -5.50 17.47
CA LEU A 898 21.31 -6.94 17.50
C LEU A 898 20.21 -7.30 18.50
N ASN A 899 20.21 -6.68 19.68
CA ASN A 899 19.16 -6.91 20.69
C ASN A 899 17.76 -6.49 20.19
N GLU A 900 17.65 -5.46 19.35
CA GLU A 900 16.39 -5.09 18.71
C GLU A 900 16.05 -5.98 17.50
N TYR A 901 17.05 -6.45 16.73
CA TYR A 901 16.83 -7.41 15.65
C TYR A 901 16.21 -8.72 16.16
N PHE A 902 16.78 -9.30 17.22
CA PHE A 902 16.28 -10.56 17.80
C PHE A 902 14.96 -10.44 18.58
N LYS A 903 14.48 -9.22 18.88
CA LYS A 903 13.08 -8.98 19.31
C LYS A 903 12.09 -9.00 18.15
N GLY A 904 12.58 -8.93 16.91
CA GLY A 904 11.79 -8.87 15.69
C GLY A 904 11.18 -7.49 15.40
N PRO A 905 10.49 -7.34 14.26
CA PRO A 905 9.89 -6.09 13.86
C PRO A 905 8.77 -5.67 14.81
N GLY A 906 8.67 -4.38 15.12
CA GLY A 906 7.65 -3.81 15.99
C GLY A 906 6.25 -3.83 15.36
N ALA A 907 5.20 -3.52 16.14
CA ALA A 907 3.81 -3.62 15.66
C ALA A 907 3.55 -2.83 14.35
N ILE A 908 4.09 -1.61 14.25
CA ILE A 908 4.00 -0.75 13.05
C ILE A 908 4.77 -1.35 11.86
N GLU A 909 5.89 -2.02 12.11
CA GLU A 909 6.72 -2.64 11.08
C GLU A 909 6.11 -3.95 10.57
N ARG A 910 5.50 -4.75 11.45
CA ARG A 910 4.69 -5.92 11.06
C ARG A 910 3.46 -5.48 10.24
N GLN A 911 2.85 -4.34 10.54
CA GLN A 911 1.83 -3.72 9.66
C GLN A 911 2.39 -3.23 8.31
N MET A 912 3.67 -2.85 8.25
CA MET A 912 4.41 -2.64 7.00
C MET A 912 4.95 -3.94 6.38
N SER A 913 4.51 -5.11 6.87
CA SER A 913 4.91 -6.44 6.39
C SER A 913 6.40 -6.76 6.55
N TYR A 914 7.06 -6.19 7.55
CA TYR A 914 8.44 -6.53 7.90
C TYR A 914 8.47 -7.85 8.69
N ILE A 915 9.51 -8.65 8.51
CA ILE A 915 9.79 -9.94 9.16
C ILE A 915 11.28 -10.01 9.55
N ALA A 916 11.60 -10.72 10.63
CA ALA A 916 12.96 -11.17 10.88
C ALA A 916 13.14 -12.57 10.27
N ILE A 917 14.28 -12.82 9.63
CA ILE A 917 14.72 -14.16 9.21
C ILE A 917 15.62 -14.69 10.32
N LEU A 918 15.40 -15.94 10.75
CA LEU A 918 16.02 -16.46 11.97
C LEU A 918 16.69 -17.84 11.81
N ASP A 919 16.31 -18.63 10.80
CA ASP A 919 16.95 -19.91 10.44
C ASP A 919 17.22 -20.83 11.64
N GLY A 920 16.19 -21.00 12.49
CA GLY A 920 16.22 -21.80 13.73
C GLY A 920 16.98 -21.16 14.93
N PHE A 921 17.67 -20.04 14.74
CA PHE A 921 18.31 -19.28 15.81
C PHE A 921 17.31 -18.45 16.62
N THR A 922 17.55 -18.36 17.93
CA THR A 922 16.69 -17.71 18.92
C THR A 922 17.31 -16.46 19.55
N GLY A 923 18.54 -16.11 19.16
CA GLY A 923 19.32 -15.03 19.76
C GLY A 923 20.82 -15.19 19.51
N TYR A 924 21.62 -14.56 20.36
CA TYR A 924 23.07 -14.73 20.40
C TYR A 924 23.60 -14.81 21.83
N THR A 925 24.69 -15.54 22.02
CA THR A 925 25.37 -15.73 23.31
C THR A 925 26.47 -14.71 23.56
N ARG A 926 27.14 -14.23 22.49
CA ARG A 926 28.27 -13.30 22.57
C ARG A 926 28.47 -12.52 21.27
N LEU A 927 28.95 -11.28 21.39
CA LEU A 927 29.47 -10.47 20.30
C LEU A 927 30.80 -9.87 20.78
N ASP A 928 31.90 -10.16 20.10
CA ASP A 928 33.24 -9.61 20.38
C ASP A 928 33.71 -8.77 19.18
N ILE A 929 33.92 -7.46 19.35
CA ILE A 929 34.43 -6.58 18.28
C ILE A 929 35.89 -6.24 18.56
N GLN A 930 36.80 -6.64 17.67
CA GLN A 930 38.25 -6.44 17.79
C GLN A 930 38.86 -6.20 16.40
N ASP A 931 39.73 -5.21 16.26
CA ASP A 931 40.50 -4.90 15.04
C ASP A 931 39.65 -4.85 13.74
N GLY A 932 38.46 -4.22 13.80
CA GLY A 932 37.52 -4.12 12.68
C GLY A 932 36.66 -5.38 12.42
N ILE A 933 36.81 -6.43 13.24
CA ILE A 933 36.14 -7.72 13.06
C ILE A 933 35.16 -8.01 14.20
N ALA A 934 33.88 -8.13 13.87
CA ALA A 934 32.79 -8.49 14.77
C ALA A 934 32.56 -10.01 14.79
N HIS A 935 32.81 -10.66 15.93
CA HIS A 935 32.65 -12.10 16.13
C HIS A 935 31.34 -12.39 16.88
N LEU A 936 30.33 -12.87 16.16
CA LEU A 936 28.96 -13.07 16.65
C LEU A 936 28.67 -14.57 16.84
N TYR A 937 28.33 -14.98 18.06
CA TYR A 937 28.07 -16.37 18.42
C TYR A 937 26.58 -16.59 18.66
N LEU A 938 25.89 -17.22 17.71
CA LEU A 938 24.44 -17.40 17.75
C LEU A 938 23.99 -18.43 18.79
N SER A 939 22.70 -18.38 19.16
CA SER A 939 22.04 -19.34 20.06
C SER A 939 20.79 -19.90 19.40
N GLY A 940 20.52 -21.19 19.58
CA GLY A 940 19.43 -21.92 18.91
C GLY A 940 19.95 -23.17 18.24
N ALA A 941 19.16 -23.77 17.35
CA ALA A 941 19.62 -24.84 16.48
C ALA A 941 19.37 -24.40 15.04
N CYS A 942 20.42 -24.35 14.22
CA CYS A 942 20.36 -23.93 12.82
C CYS A 942 19.37 -24.80 12.02
N ASP A 943 18.38 -24.17 11.40
CA ASP A 943 17.27 -24.80 10.68
C ASP A 943 16.84 -23.88 9.50
N PRO A 944 17.56 -23.93 8.35
CA PRO A 944 17.30 -23.06 7.20
C PRO A 944 16.23 -23.62 6.25
N ASP A 945 15.31 -22.77 5.79
CA ASP A 945 14.21 -23.13 4.87
C ASP A 945 14.63 -23.30 3.38
N ASP A 946 15.84 -23.80 3.11
CA ASP A 946 16.37 -24.05 1.74
C ASP A 946 16.40 -22.77 0.84
N THR A 947 16.54 -21.58 1.43
CA THR A 947 16.53 -20.28 0.71
C THR A 947 17.87 -19.56 0.66
N ALA A 948 18.16 -18.91 -0.48
CA ALA A 948 19.41 -18.18 -0.72
C ALA A 948 19.43 -16.74 -0.14
N TYR A 949 18.69 -16.48 0.94
CA TYR A 949 18.74 -15.21 1.69
C TYR A 949 18.37 -15.46 3.15
N THR A 950 19.33 -15.24 4.04
CA THR A 950 19.38 -15.84 5.38
C THR A 950 19.38 -14.80 6.49
N ILE A 951 19.37 -15.25 7.74
CA ILE A 951 19.71 -14.44 8.90
C ILE A 951 21.08 -13.76 8.74
N ALA A 952 22.05 -14.38 8.05
CA ALA A 952 23.39 -13.82 7.90
C ALA A 952 23.39 -12.51 7.09
N ASP A 953 22.60 -12.43 6.02
CA ASP A 953 22.45 -11.22 5.20
C ASP A 953 21.94 -10.04 6.03
N LEU A 954 20.93 -10.28 6.87
CA LEU A 954 20.37 -9.26 7.77
C LEU A 954 21.32 -8.93 8.92
N LEU A 955 22.07 -9.89 9.47
CA LEU A 955 23.09 -9.64 10.49
C LEU A 955 24.26 -8.81 9.94
N TYR A 956 24.68 -9.06 8.69
CA TYR A 956 25.68 -8.22 8.00
C TYR A 956 25.17 -6.78 7.83
N LEU A 957 23.94 -6.57 7.37
CA LEU A 957 23.36 -5.23 7.24
C LEU A 957 23.21 -4.52 8.60
N ASN A 958 22.83 -5.24 9.66
CA ASN A 958 22.69 -4.68 11.01
C ASN A 958 24.04 -4.33 11.66
N LEU A 959 25.14 -4.99 11.30
CA LEU A 959 26.47 -4.75 11.89
C LEU A 959 27.38 -3.85 11.03
N LYS A 960 27.43 -4.02 9.71
CA LYS A 960 28.32 -3.25 8.82
C LYS A 960 27.87 -1.82 8.53
N GLN A 961 26.75 -1.38 9.11
CA GLN A 961 26.39 0.04 9.15
C GLN A 961 27.25 0.85 10.13
N TYR A 962 28.04 0.18 10.98
CA TYR A 962 28.92 0.82 11.96
C TYR A 962 30.36 0.91 11.41
N PRO A 963 30.96 2.11 11.36
CA PRO A 963 32.27 2.32 10.71
C PRO A 963 33.44 1.64 11.43
N GLU A 964 33.23 1.11 12.64
CA GLU A 964 34.18 0.28 13.39
C GLU A 964 34.08 -1.24 13.08
N ILE A 965 33.24 -1.65 12.12
CA ILE A 965 33.11 -3.04 11.66
C ILE A 965 33.33 -3.14 10.14
N ASP A 966 34.53 -3.56 9.74
CA ASP A 966 34.86 -3.94 8.37
C ASP A 966 34.33 -5.35 8.01
N PHE A 967 34.41 -6.28 8.96
CA PHE A 967 34.11 -7.71 8.75
C PHE A 967 33.27 -8.32 9.88
N VAL A 968 32.45 -9.31 9.53
CA VAL A 968 31.58 -10.04 10.46
C VAL A 968 31.82 -11.55 10.36
N LYS A 969 32.11 -12.18 11.49
CA LYS A 969 32.28 -13.62 11.66
C LYS A 969 31.07 -14.16 12.43
N ILE A 970 30.16 -14.83 11.75
CA ILE A 970 28.98 -15.46 12.36
C ILE A 970 29.34 -16.91 12.69
N TYR A 971 29.13 -17.30 13.95
CA TYR A 971 29.36 -18.64 14.47
C TYR A 971 28.04 -19.27 14.91
N ASP A 972 27.87 -20.57 14.68
CA ASP A 972 26.72 -21.34 15.17
C ASP A 972 26.79 -21.62 16.69
N GLN A 973 25.77 -22.30 17.21
CA GLN A 973 25.66 -22.71 18.61
C GLN A 973 26.76 -23.69 19.08
N THR A 974 27.55 -24.26 18.17
CA THR A 974 28.71 -25.11 18.47
C THR A 974 30.02 -24.33 18.48
N GLY A 975 29.98 -23.04 18.09
CA GLY A 975 31.15 -22.18 17.98
C GLY A 975 31.91 -22.35 16.66
N LEU A 976 31.27 -22.85 15.61
CA LEU A 976 31.88 -23.05 14.29
C LEU A 976 31.46 -21.98 13.28
N THR A 977 32.41 -21.60 12.43
CA THR A 977 32.23 -20.75 11.24
C THR A 977 33.23 -21.23 10.19
N GLN A 978 32.95 -21.07 8.89
CA GLN A 978 33.85 -21.59 7.84
C GLN A 978 35.26 -20.99 7.89
N ASN A 979 35.35 -19.69 8.16
CA ASN A 979 36.58 -18.91 8.03
C ASN A 979 36.87 -18.13 9.32
N PRO A 980 37.23 -18.82 10.42
CA PRO A 980 37.37 -18.24 11.77
C PRO A 980 38.55 -17.27 11.94
N SER A 981 39.29 -16.96 10.88
CA SER A 981 40.43 -16.05 10.87
C SER A 981 40.52 -15.25 9.56
N GLY A 982 41.33 -14.19 9.55
CA GLY A 982 41.59 -13.34 8.39
C GLY A 982 40.48 -12.33 8.06
N ALA A 983 40.87 -11.28 7.34
CA ALA A 983 40.04 -10.14 6.93
C ALA A 983 39.06 -10.50 5.79
N ARG A 984 38.00 -11.24 6.13
CA ARG A 984 36.82 -11.51 5.29
C ARG A 984 35.64 -11.93 6.17
N ASP A 985 34.43 -11.80 5.67
CA ASP A 985 33.24 -12.29 6.37
C ASP A 985 33.19 -13.82 6.43
N SER A 986 32.37 -14.37 7.33
CA SER A 986 32.12 -15.82 7.39
C SER A 986 30.81 -16.19 8.07
N ILE A 987 30.19 -17.27 7.59
CA ILE A 987 28.99 -17.90 8.16
C ILE A 987 29.30 -19.32 8.67
N PRO A 988 28.46 -19.88 9.58
CA PRO A 988 28.49 -21.31 9.84
C PRO A 988 28.07 -22.09 8.59
N ALA A 989 28.60 -23.31 8.43
CA ALA A 989 28.33 -24.16 7.26
C ALA A 989 26.85 -24.63 7.14
N CYS A 990 26.00 -24.30 8.12
CA CYS A 990 24.56 -24.55 8.09
C CYS A 990 23.74 -23.36 7.54
N LEU A 991 24.36 -22.23 7.22
CA LEU A 991 23.72 -21.08 6.55
C LEU A 991 24.23 -20.90 5.09
N GLU A 992 24.96 -21.87 4.56
CA GLU A 992 25.33 -21.90 3.14
C GLU A 992 24.12 -22.28 2.27
N PRO A 993 23.84 -21.54 1.18
CA PRO A 993 22.82 -21.89 0.17
C PRO A 993 23.16 -23.10 -0.72
#